data_AF-A0A8X6NJU4-F1
#
_entry.id   AF-A0A8X6NJU4-F1
#
_cell.length_a   1.000
_cell.length_b   1.000
_cell.length_c   1.000
_cell.angle_alpha   90.00
_cell.angle_beta   90.00
_cell.angle_gamma   90.00
#
_symmetry.space_group_name_H-M   'P 1'
#
loop_
_entity.id
_entity.type
_entity.pdbx_description
1 polymer ?
#
loop_
_entity_poly.entity_id
_entity_poly.type
_entity_poly.pdbx_seq_one_letter_code
_entity_poly.pdbx_strand_id
1 'polypeptide(L)'
;MRSPNEGKGYYPHIGFCYFISYQGGHYKDPVVYRGTDAPKCFIEKLEKDAIEIEHIYKNPKPLLPLTESEKQLYDNAKNFYVCDQTFRENNIKVRDHNHVTQKFNGPCCNSCNLAMKTPKFLPVFFHNLSGYDAHIFIKELGYDKKQINLIPNTEEKYISFSKSVSNDFQLRFLDSFKFMPSSLENLIKTLKKDEFKYMKQYFDSEKIDLLLRKGVFPYDYFDSFEKCKDSCLPPISKFYNELNEEAISVEDYNHACRVFNQFNLSNLGEYCDLYVKTDVLLLTDLFENFRKICIQTYKLDPCWYFTTPALSWDAMLLKTKVAIELFTDYDMLLFIENGVRGGISQCCNRYAIANNKYMPNFNPDDEIKYLMYLDANNLYGYAMSKYLPLKDFVWSDNNLTTQDILNLSDESDVGYILEVDLDYPPDLHDKHSDFPLAPENKPPPNCKEPRLLTTLEPKTKYVLHYSNLKLYLKLGRHLVESRSDKLRQVKSSLIHADYEYTTSHGFENQNQNCSRRKTTQLDLHLRSLLRLRSLQNNSTRPPPAQPAPPAKQLNSTSACAACKTTQLDLRLRSLLRLRSLQNNSTRPPPAQPAPPAQPASACTACLRLRSLRSLLPQNRLFLPTRVPRVELFFPPPR
;
A
#
# COMPACT_ATOMS: atom_id res chain seq x y z
N MET A 1 -11.80 18.02 -3.25
CA MET A 1 -10.90 18.86 -4.10
C MET A 1 -10.28 20.02 -3.30
N ARG A 2 -8.93 19.98 -3.17
CA ARG A 2 -7.89 20.90 -2.61
C ARG A 2 -8.02 21.50 -1.19
N SER A 3 -6.95 21.28 -0.41
CA SER A 3 -6.56 21.90 0.88
C SER A 3 -5.83 23.22 0.64
N PRO A 4 -5.78 24.17 1.59
CA PRO A 4 -5.17 25.47 1.39
C PRO A 4 -3.65 25.35 1.17
N ASN A 5 -3.15 26.03 0.14
CA ASN A 5 -1.79 26.58 0.22
C ASN A 5 -1.83 27.70 1.25
N GLU A 6 -1.02 27.61 2.30
CA GLU A 6 -0.81 28.68 3.29
C GLU A 6 -0.53 30.00 2.55
N GLY A 7 -1.53 30.87 2.45
CA GLY A 7 -1.43 32.18 1.81
C GLY A 7 -2.48 32.51 0.74
N LYS A 8 -3.21 31.54 0.16
CA LYS A 8 -4.36 31.81 -0.72
C LYS A 8 -5.66 31.41 0.01
N GLY A 9 -6.67 32.28 -0.01
CA GLY A 9 -7.94 32.12 0.74
C GLY A 9 -8.65 30.79 0.51
N TYR A 10 -9.54 30.42 1.44
CA TYR A 10 -10.35 29.19 1.41
C TYR A 10 -11.19 29.16 0.12
N TYR A 11 -10.88 28.25 -0.81
CA TYR A 11 -11.71 28.04 -1.99
C TYR A 11 -13.02 27.35 -1.58
N PRO A 12 -14.19 27.81 -2.04
CA PRO A 12 -15.46 27.21 -1.65
C PRO A 12 -15.56 25.80 -2.24
N HIS A 13 -15.82 24.80 -1.38
CA HIS A 13 -16.16 23.46 -1.84
C HIS A 13 -17.58 23.49 -2.38
N ILE A 14 -17.70 23.43 -3.71
CA ILE A 14 -18.95 23.76 -4.41
C ILE A 14 -19.93 22.59 -4.53
N GLY A 15 -19.51 21.34 -4.34
CA GLY A 15 -20.41 20.19 -4.47
C GLY A 15 -19.75 18.83 -4.21
N PHE A 16 -20.58 17.79 -4.17
CA PHE A 16 -20.17 16.40 -4.01
C PHE A 16 -21.08 15.44 -4.77
N CYS A 17 -20.60 14.21 -4.97
CA CYS A 17 -21.43 13.07 -5.30
C CYS A 17 -21.03 11.88 -4.42
N TYR A 18 -21.99 11.02 -4.06
CA TYR A 18 -21.71 9.66 -3.61
C TYR A 18 -22.75 8.68 -4.17
N PHE A 19 -22.38 7.41 -4.21
CA PHE A 19 -23.23 6.34 -4.68
C PHE A 19 -23.08 5.12 -3.78
N ILE A 20 -24.20 4.45 -3.47
CA ILE A 20 -24.24 3.27 -2.62
C ILE A 20 -24.48 2.05 -3.51
N SER A 21 -23.40 1.30 -3.76
CA SER A 21 -23.46 0.02 -4.46
C SER A 21 -24.00 -1.08 -3.54
N TYR A 22 -24.94 -1.88 -4.07
CA TYR A 22 -25.56 -2.99 -3.36
C TYR A 22 -25.70 -4.23 -4.27
N GLN A 23 -25.43 -5.42 -3.72
CA GLN A 23 -25.51 -6.67 -4.48
C GLN A 23 -26.94 -7.09 -4.83
N GLY A 24 -27.96 -6.62 -4.09
CA GLY A 24 -29.36 -6.93 -4.39
C GLY A 24 -29.98 -6.10 -5.51
N GLY A 25 -29.17 -5.32 -6.24
CA GLY A 25 -29.62 -4.51 -7.38
C GLY A 25 -29.47 -3.03 -7.10
N HIS A 26 -30.47 -2.24 -7.51
CA HIS A 26 -30.50 -0.81 -7.25
C HIS A 26 -30.98 -0.54 -5.82
N TYR A 27 -30.29 0.35 -5.11
CA TYR A 27 -30.71 0.84 -3.78
C TYR A 27 -31.27 2.26 -3.90
N LYS A 28 -30.44 3.21 -4.33
CA LYS A 28 -30.77 4.62 -4.56
C LYS A 28 -29.94 5.17 -5.71
N ASP A 29 -30.42 6.24 -6.33
CA ASP A 29 -29.64 6.98 -7.33
C ASP A 29 -28.47 7.74 -6.71
N PRO A 30 -27.41 8.05 -7.49
CA PRO A 30 -26.28 8.84 -7.03
C PRO A 30 -26.76 10.16 -6.44
N VAL A 31 -26.33 10.43 -5.21
CA VAL A 31 -26.67 11.67 -4.51
C VAL A 31 -25.69 12.73 -4.98
N VAL A 32 -26.18 13.66 -5.80
CA VAL A 32 -25.42 14.82 -6.28
C VAL A 32 -25.92 16.06 -5.56
N TYR A 33 -25.00 16.87 -5.06
CA TYR A 33 -25.33 18.12 -4.38
C TYR A 33 -24.32 19.21 -4.73
N ARG A 34 -24.81 20.43 -4.90
CA ARG A 34 -24.02 21.64 -5.11
C ARG A 34 -24.54 22.74 -4.20
N GLY A 35 -23.64 23.31 -3.40
CA GLY A 35 -23.97 24.33 -2.39
C GLY A 35 -22.75 24.69 -1.56
N THR A 36 -22.76 25.87 -0.94
CA THR A 36 -21.65 26.36 -0.09
C THR A 36 -21.50 25.57 1.22
N ASP A 37 -22.53 24.84 1.61
CA ASP A 37 -22.62 23.93 2.76
C ASP A 37 -22.39 22.45 2.38
N ALA A 38 -21.81 22.18 1.20
CA ALA A 38 -21.57 20.84 0.69
C ALA A 38 -20.94 19.86 1.71
N PRO A 39 -19.90 20.22 2.50
CA PRO A 39 -19.34 19.30 3.48
C PRO A 39 -20.34 18.86 4.56
N LYS A 40 -21.16 19.81 5.05
CA LYS A 40 -22.19 19.54 6.06
C LYS A 40 -23.29 18.65 5.48
N CYS A 41 -23.83 19.03 4.32
CA CYS A 41 -24.86 18.23 3.64
C CYS A 41 -24.36 16.83 3.26
N PHE A 42 -23.07 16.67 2.95
CA PHE A 42 -22.46 15.38 2.66
C PHE A 42 -22.57 14.45 3.87
N ILE A 43 -22.14 14.92 5.05
CA ILE A 43 -22.21 14.11 6.28
C ILE A 43 -23.65 13.83 6.70
N GLU A 44 -24.53 14.82 6.69
CA GLU A 44 -25.94 14.64 7.09
C GLU A 44 -26.66 13.60 6.22
N LYS A 45 -26.47 13.66 4.90
CA LYS A 45 -27.08 12.67 3.98
C LYS A 45 -26.48 11.28 4.16
N LEU A 46 -25.16 11.20 4.32
CA LEU A 46 -24.46 9.92 4.52
C LEU A 46 -24.84 9.25 5.85
N GLU A 47 -24.99 10.02 6.93
CA GLU A 47 -25.49 9.52 8.21
C GLU A 47 -26.92 9.02 8.10
N LYS A 48 -27.80 9.75 7.41
CA LYS A 48 -29.17 9.31 7.17
C LYS A 48 -29.22 7.97 6.44
N ASP A 49 -28.46 7.83 5.36
CA ASP A 49 -28.38 6.56 4.63
C ASP A 49 -27.78 5.43 5.49
N ALA A 50 -26.80 5.73 6.34
CA ALA A 50 -26.25 4.73 7.26
C ALA A 50 -27.27 4.25 8.30
N ILE A 51 -28.11 5.13 8.85
CA ILE A 51 -29.20 4.75 9.76
C ILE A 51 -30.21 3.85 9.04
N GLU A 52 -30.58 4.19 7.81
CA GLU A 52 -31.50 3.36 7.01
C GLU A 52 -30.90 1.98 6.73
N ILE A 53 -29.62 1.89 6.38
CA ILE A 53 -28.91 0.63 6.14
C ILE A 53 -28.79 -0.19 7.43
N GLU A 54 -28.53 0.44 8.57
CA GLU A 54 -28.52 -0.24 9.87
C GLU A 54 -29.87 -0.89 10.18
N HIS A 55 -30.99 -0.19 9.90
CA HIS A 55 -32.33 -0.76 10.06
C HIS A 55 -32.53 -1.99 9.17
N ILE A 56 -32.03 -1.97 7.93
CA ILE A 56 -32.07 -3.14 7.04
C ILE A 56 -31.28 -4.31 7.64
N TYR A 57 -30.08 -4.06 8.18
CA TYR A 57 -29.24 -5.09 8.80
C TYR A 57 -29.83 -5.68 10.09
N LYS A 58 -30.57 -4.89 10.86
CA LYS A 58 -31.26 -5.31 12.09
C LYS A 58 -32.54 -6.12 11.85
N ASN A 59 -33.06 -6.13 10.62
CA ASN A 59 -34.27 -6.85 10.25
C ASN A 59 -33.95 -7.95 9.22
N PRO A 60 -33.28 -9.05 9.63
CA PRO A 60 -32.86 -10.11 8.74
C PRO A 60 -34.06 -10.82 8.12
N LYS A 61 -34.07 -10.94 6.80
CA LYS A 61 -35.12 -11.63 6.05
C LYS A 61 -34.87 -13.15 6.01
N PRO A 62 -35.93 -13.97 5.98
CA PRO A 62 -35.82 -15.41 5.86
C PRO A 62 -35.31 -15.81 4.46
N LEU A 63 -34.77 -17.01 4.36
CA LEU A 63 -34.32 -17.61 3.08
C LEU A 63 -35.54 -17.78 2.15
N LEU A 64 -35.41 -17.35 0.89
CA LEU A 64 -36.40 -17.68 -0.14
C LEU A 64 -36.38 -19.18 -0.45
N PRO A 65 -37.49 -19.76 -0.92
CA PRO A 65 -37.50 -21.14 -1.39
C PRO A 65 -36.37 -21.39 -2.38
N LEU A 66 -35.58 -22.44 -2.14
CA LEU A 66 -34.47 -22.80 -3.02
C LEU A 66 -35.01 -23.18 -4.39
N THR A 67 -34.32 -22.73 -5.44
CA THR A 67 -34.50 -23.28 -6.78
C THR A 67 -34.06 -24.74 -6.83
N GLU A 68 -34.54 -25.49 -7.81
CA GLU A 68 -34.15 -26.90 -7.98
C GLU A 68 -32.63 -27.07 -8.10
N SER A 69 -31.96 -26.13 -8.79
CA SER A 69 -30.50 -26.13 -8.93
C SER A 69 -29.77 -25.92 -7.59
N GLU A 70 -30.26 -25.02 -6.73
CA GLU A 70 -29.67 -24.75 -5.42
C GLU A 70 -29.93 -25.90 -4.45
N LYS A 71 -31.09 -26.54 -4.55
CA LYS A 71 -31.42 -27.74 -3.78
C LYS A 71 -30.49 -28.89 -4.14
N GLN A 72 -30.29 -29.15 -5.44
CA GLN A 72 -29.32 -30.13 -5.91
C GLN A 72 -27.89 -29.80 -5.45
N LEU A 73 -27.48 -28.54 -5.50
CA LEU A 73 -26.19 -28.09 -5.00
C LEU A 73 -26.04 -28.37 -3.49
N TYR A 74 -27.06 -28.06 -2.71
CA TYR A 74 -27.08 -28.32 -1.27
C TYR A 74 -27.03 -29.81 -0.94
N ASP A 75 -27.84 -30.63 -1.62
CA ASP A 75 -27.96 -32.07 -1.36
C ASP A 75 -26.69 -32.81 -1.76
N ASN A 76 -26.10 -32.49 -2.91
CA ASN A 76 -24.93 -33.17 -3.47
C ASN A 76 -23.58 -32.67 -2.93
N ALA A 77 -23.55 -31.55 -2.22
CA ALA A 77 -22.31 -31.03 -1.65
C ALA A 77 -21.68 -32.07 -0.70
N LYS A 78 -20.35 -32.24 -0.81
CA LYS A 78 -19.52 -33.05 0.09
C LYS A 78 -18.66 -32.23 1.06
N ASN A 79 -18.42 -30.97 0.73
CA ASN A 79 -17.68 -30.01 1.55
C ASN A 79 -18.51 -28.73 1.75
N PHE A 80 -18.26 -28.02 2.85
CA PHE A 80 -18.84 -26.71 3.11
C PHE A 80 -18.17 -25.63 2.27
N TYR A 81 -18.94 -24.67 1.75
CA TYR A 81 -18.39 -23.65 0.85
C TYR A 81 -17.49 -22.60 1.56
N VAL A 82 -17.60 -22.46 2.88
CA VAL A 82 -16.84 -21.48 3.68
C VAL A 82 -15.50 -22.05 4.18
N CYS A 83 -15.54 -23.21 4.82
CA CYS A 83 -14.36 -23.80 5.46
C CYS A 83 -13.71 -24.93 4.65
N ASP A 84 -14.32 -25.36 3.54
CA ASP A 84 -13.91 -26.49 2.70
C ASP A 84 -13.81 -27.84 3.45
N GLN A 85 -14.26 -27.90 4.71
CA GLN A 85 -14.27 -29.15 5.48
C GLN A 85 -15.38 -30.08 4.99
N THR A 86 -15.14 -31.38 5.07
CA THR A 86 -16.12 -32.43 4.74
C THR A 86 -17.18 -32.56 5.83
N PHE A 87 -18.41 -32.89 5.43
CA PHE A 87 -19.50 -33.17 6.36
C PHE A 87 -19.13 -34.30 7.32
N ARG A 88 -19.44 -34.11 8.61
CA ARG A 88 -19.30 -35.12 9.67
C ARG A 88 -20.60 -35.15 10.46
N GLU A 89 -20.94 -36.28 11.07
CA GLU A 89 -22.17 -36.42 11.87
C GLU A 89 -22.27 -35.36 12.98
N ASN A 90 -21.13 -34.98 13.57
CA ASN A 90 -21.05 -33.95 14.61
C ASN A 90 -21.09 -32.50 14.06
N ASN A 91 -21.22 -32.33 12.74
CA ASN A 91 -21.22 -31.02 12.09
C ASN A 91 -22.39 -30.89 11.09
N ILE A 92 -23.53 -30.43 11.61
CA ILE A 92 -24.79 -30.35 10.88
C ILE A 92 -24.67 -29.39 9.68
N LYS A 93 -25.10 -29.89 8.51
CA LYS A 93 -25.23 -29.11 7.27
C LYS A 93 -26.40 -28.14 7.40
N VAL A 94 -26.11 -26.84 7.26
CA VAL A 94 -27.11 -25.76 7.29
C VAL A 94 -27.10 -24.97 5.98
N ARG A 95 -28.20 -24.29 5.70
CA ARG A 95 -28.37 -23.44 4.52
C ARG A 95 -28.02 -22.01 4.89
N ASP A 96 -26.85 -21.56 4.48
CA ASP A 96 -26.48 -20.15 4.66
C ASP A 96 -27.11 -19.30 3.55
N HIS A 97 -27.52 -18.10 3.91
CA HIS A 97 -28.20 -17.19 3.01
C HIS A 97 -27.93 -15.74 3.38
N ASN A 98 -28.05 -14.86 2.39
CA ASN A 98 -27.92 -13.44 2.62
C ASN A 98 -29.22 -12.89 3.24
N HIS A 99 -29.13 -12.39 4.47
CA HIS A 99 -30.28 -11.84 5.21
C HIS A 99 -30.91 -10.58 4.60
N VAL A 100 -30.30 -9.96 3.59
CA VAL A 100 -30.84 -8.78 2.91
C VAL A 100 -31.49 -9.15 1.58
N THR A 101 -30.79 -9.93 0.75
CA THR A 101 -31.29 -10.36 -0.57
C THR A 101 -32.18 -11.60 -0.50
N GLN A 102 -32.16 -12.32 0.62
CA GLN A 102 -32.82 -13.62 0.85
C GLN A 102 -32.27 -14.77 -0.02
N LYS A 103 -31.20 -14.53 -0.78
CA LYS A 103 -30.63 -15.52 -1.70
C LYS A 103 -29.77 -16.54 -0.95
N PHE A 104 -29.84 -17.79 -1.38
CA PHE A 104 -28.99 -18.86 -0.89
C PHE A 104 -27.53 -18.60 -1.28
N ASN A 105 -26.62 -18.69 -0.31
CA ASN A 105 -25.19 -18.54 -0.56
C ASN A 105 -24.54 -19.92 -0.77
N GLY A 106 -24.90 -20.91 0.05
CA GLY A 106 -24.35 -22.25 -0.07
C GLY A 106 -24.53 -23.13 1.18
N PRO A 107 -24.15 -24.42 1.08
CA PRO A 107 -24.14 -25.34 2.21
C PRO A 107 -23.00 -25.01 3.17
N CYS A 108 -23.33 -24.67 4.42
CA CYS A 108 -22.38 -24.24 5.45
C CYS A 108 -22.46 -25.14 6.67
N CYS A 109 -21.42 -25.13 7.50
CA CYS A 109 -21.45 -25.77 8.81
C CYS A 109 -22.07 -24.81 9.83
N ASN A 110 -22.71 -25.35 10.87
CA ASN A 110 -23.36 -24.52 11.87
C ASN A 110 -22.39 -23.53 12.54
N SER A 111 -21.14 -23.94 12.81
CA SER A 111 -20.13 -23.07 13.41
C SER A 111 -19.73 -21.89 12.51
N CYS A 112 -19.45 -22.14 11.22
CA CYS A 112 -19.13 -21.05 10.29
C CYS A 112 -20.35 -20.16 10.04
N ASN A 113 -21.55 -20.74 9.95
CA ASN A 113 -22.80 -19.99 9.80
C ASN A 113 -23.00 -18.99 10.94
N LEU A 114 -22.78 -19.41 12.19
CA LEU A 114 -22.86 -18.53 13.37
C LEU A 114 -21.69 -17.52 13.45
N ALA A 115 -20.54 -17.84 12.86
CA ALA A 115 -19.37 -16.96 12.83
C ALA A 115 -19.51 -15.84 11.79
N MET A 116 -20.26 -16.06 10.71
CA MET A 116 -20.54 -15.03 9.71
C MET A 116 -21.48 -13.97 10.31
N LYS A 117 -21.00 -12.73 10.35
CA LYS A 117 -21.73 -11.60 10.95
C LYS A 117 -21.99 -10.53 9.91
N THR A 118 -23.19 -9.97 9.96
CA THR A 118 -23.50 -8.73 9.25
C THR A 118 -22.56 -7.62 9.76
N PRO A 119 -21.95 -6.82 8.86
CA PRO A 119 -21.04 -5.77 9.28
C PRO A 119 -21.77 -4.74 10.16
N LYS A 120 -21.11 -4.35 11.25
CA LYS A 120 -21.53 -3.23 12.12
C LYS A 120 -21.04 -1.87 11.58
N PHE A 121 -20.82 -1.78 10.28
CA PHE A 121 -20.31 -0.57 9.64
C PHE A 121 -20.72 -0.49 8.18
N LEU A 122 -20.77 0.74 7.66
CA LEU A 122 -20.87 1.04 6.23
C LEU A 122 -19.50 1.53 5.73
N PRO A 123 -18.82 0.77 4.84
CA PRO A 123 -17.56 1.22 4.24
C PRO A 123 -17.82 2.34 3.22
N VAL A 124 -17.08 3.43 3.33
CA VAL A 124 -17.17 4.61 2.47
C VAL A 124 -15.83 4.82 1.78
N PHE A 125 -15.77 4.55 0.48
CA PHE A 125 -14.54 4.64 -0.28
C PHE A 125 -14.36 5.99 -0.97
N PHE A 126 -13.20 6.58 -0.74
CA PHE A 126 -12.67 7.70 -1.52
C PHE A 126 -11.40 7.25 -2.24
N HIS A 127 -10.99 7.95 -3.29
CA HIS A 127 -9.72 7.69 -3.96
C HIS A 127 -8.68 8.73 -3.56
N ASN A 128 -7.71 8.30 -2.75
CA ASN A 128 -6.72 9.15 -2.08
C ASN A 128 -7.34 10.06 -1.00
N LEU A 129 -8.17 9.46 -0.14
CA LEU A 129 -8.86 10.13 0.98
C LEU A 129 -7.90 10.96 1.84
N SER A 130 -6.82 10.32 2.30
CA SER A 130 -5.90 10.92 3.27
C SER A 130 -5.04 12.02 2.65
N GLY A 131 -4.88 12.02 1.32
CA GLY A 131 -4.15 13.06 0.60
C GLY A 131 -5.00 14.26 0.21
N TYR A 132 -6.30 14.05 -0.03
CA TYR A 132 -7.22 15.08 -0.48
C TYR A 132 -8.46 15.13 0.42
N ASP A 133 -9.54 14.42 0.13
CA ASP A 133 -10.87 14.86 0.56
C ASP A 133 -11.16 14.87 2.07
N ALA A 134 -10.38 14.17 2.90
CA ALA A 134 -10.64 14.11 4.34
C ALA A 134 -10.69 15.49 5.01
N HIS A 135 -9.77 16.41 4.69
CA HIS A 135 -9.70 17.73 5.33
C HIS A 135 -10.95 18.59 5.07
N ILE A 136 -11.73 18.27 4.04
CA ILE A 136 -12.92 19.03 3.61
C ILE A 136 -14.08 18.86 4.59
N PHE A 137 -14.31 17.64 5.05
CA PHE A 137 -15.48 17.29 5.86
C PHE A 137 -15.15 16.77 7.25
N ILE A 138 -13.87 16.54 7.58
CA ILE A 138 -13.50 15.96 8.89
C ILE A 138 -13.95 16.82 10.07
N LYS A 139 -14.02 18.15 9.91
CA LYS A 139 -14.56 19.06 10.93
C LYS A 139 -16.06 18.85 11.14
N GLU A 140 -16.81 18.54 10.07
CA GLU A 140 -18.25 18.30 10.12
C GLU A 140 -18.61 17.08 10.97
N LEU A 141 -17.69 16.10 11.05
CA LEU A 141 -17.85 14.94 11.92
C LEU A 141 -17.79 15.30 13.42
N GLY A 142 -17.26 16.47 13.79
CA GLY A 142 -16.99 16.86 15.17
C GLY A 142 -18.10 17.67 15.85
N TYR A 143 -19.20 18.00 15.17
CA TYR A 143 -20.25 18.87 15.72
C TYR A 143 -21.25 18.17 16.65
N ASP A 144 -21.19 16.85 16.76
CA ASP A 144 -21.99 16.08 17.72
C ASP A 144 -21.11 15.35 18.76
N LYS A 145 -21.75 14.74 19.76
CA LYS A 145 -21.06 14.00 20.84
C LYS A 145 -20.76 12.54 20.47
N LYS A 146 -21.03 12.10 19.23
CA LYS A 146 -20.83 10.69 18.83
C LYS A 146 -19.34 10.41 18.64
N GLN A 147 -18.93 9.21 19.03
CA GLN A 147 -17.53 8.78 19.02
C GLN A 147 -16.94 8.78 17.59
N ILE A 148 -15.68 9.20 17.48
CA ILE A 148 -14.85 9.04 16.30
C ILE A 148 -13.68 8.13 16.67
N ASN A 149 -13.48 7.08 15.89
CA ASN A 149 -12.35 6.16 16.03
C ASN A 149 -11.34 6.44 14.92
N LEU A 150 -10.06 6.44 15.27
CA LEU A 150 -8.97 6.83 14.38
C LEU A 150 -7.90 5.75 14.32
N ILE A 151 -7.41 5.46 13.12
CA ILE A 151 -6.23 4.62 12.91
C ILE A 151 -5.12 5.52 12.34
N PRO A 152 -4.21 6.02 13.18
CA PRO A 152 -3.14 6.90 12.72
C PRO A 152 -2.06 6.13 11.94
N ASN A 153 -1.51 6.75 10.90
CA ASN A 153 -0.27 6.33 10.25
C ASN A 153 0.91 7.19 10.73
N THR A 154 0.67 8.48 10.89
CA THR A 154 1.56 9.50 11.46
C THR A 154 0.68 10.50 12.22
N GLU A 155 1.27 11.49 12.89
CA GLU A 155 0.51 12.55 13.57
C GLU A 155 -0.42 13.33 12.60
N GLU A 156 -0.04 13.44 11.32
CA GLU A 156 -0.78 14.23 10.32
C GLU A 156 -1.59 13.39 9.33
N LYS A 157 -1.29 12.09 9.21
CA LYS A 157 -1.91 11.19 8.22
C LYS A 157 -2.56 10.00 8.89
N TYR A 158 -3.80 9.72 8.49
CA TYR A 158 -4.58 8.61 9.00
C TYR A 158 -4.71 7.50 7.95
N ILE A 159 -4.68 6.24 8.40
CA ILE A 159 -5.00 5.07 7.57
C ILE A 159 -6.50 5.06 7.30
N SER A 160 -7.30 5.29 8.34
CA SER A 160 -8.75 5.33 8.29
C SER A 160 -9.29 6.02 9.54
N PHE A 161 -10.51 6.54 9.45
CA PHE A 161 -11.29 6.98 10.60
C PHE A 161 -12.72 6.46 10.45
N SER A 162 -13.41 6.30 11.57
CA SER A 162 -14.80 5.84 11.63
C SER A 162 -15.62 6.74 12.54
N LYS A 163 -16.86 7.02 12.13
CA LYS A 163 -17.82 7.84 12.88
C LYS A 163 -18.97 6.95 13.32
N SER A 164 -19.23 6.87 14.62
CA SER A 164 -20.43 6.19 15.12
C SER A 164 -21.66 6.97 14.69
N VAL A 165 -22.61 6.27 14.07
CA VAL A 165 -23.92 6.82 13.68
C VAL A 165 -24.98 6.41 14.70
N SER A 166 -24.85 5.21 15.24
CA SER A 166 -25.62 4.67 16.36
C SER A 166 -24.67 3.99 17.37
N ASN A 167 -25.21 3.39 18.43
CA ASN A 167 -24.41 2.62 19.40
C ASN A 167 -23.72 1.39 18.79
N ASP A 168 -24.27 0.83 17.71
CA ASP A 168 -23.83 -0.44 17.12
C ASP A 168 -23.39 -0.31 15.66
N PHE A 169 -23.44 0.88 15.07
CA PHE A 169 -23.19 1.09 13.65
C PHE A 169 -22.36 2.34 13.39
N GLN A 170 -21.39 2.21 12.48
CA GLN A 170 -20.44 3.28 12.16
C GLN A 170 -20.26 3.46 10.65
N LEU A 171 -20.02 4.70 10.22
CA LEU A 171 -19.43 4.99 8.93
C LEU A 171 -17.93 4.73 9.02
N ARG A 172 -17.38 3.92 8.11
CA ARG A 172 -15.94 3.64 8.05
C ARG A 172 -15.37 4.24 6.77
N PHE A 173 -14.58 5.30 6.91
CA PHE A 173 -13.97 5.98 5.77
C PHE A 173 -12.68 5.28 5.35
N LEU A 174 -12.64 4.84 4.10
CA LEU A 174 -11.58 4.02 3.53
C LEU A 174 -10.98 4.70 2.31
N ASP A 175 -9.68 4.50 2.12
CA ASP A 175 -8.94 5.04 0.99
C ASP A 175 -8.65 3.94 -0.02
N SER A 176 -9.35 3.96 -1.16
CA SER A 176 -9.14 3.01 -2.26
C SER A 176 -7.71 3.09 -2.84
N PHE A 177 -6.97 4.19 -2.66
CA PHE A 177 -5.57 4.28 -3.07
C PHE A 177 -4.66 3.38 -2.22
N LYS A 178 -5.06 3.04 -0.99
CA LYS A 178 -4.37 2.03 -0.15
C LYS A 178 -4.59 0.60 -0.64
N PHE A 179 -5.53 0.41 -1.56
CA PHE A 179 -5.78 -0.86 -2.23
C PHE A 179 -5.14 -0.90 -3.62
N MET A 180 -5.31 0.19 -4.37
CA MET A 180 -4.86 0.38 -5.74
C MET A 180 -4.04 1.67 -5.84
N PRO A 181 -2.76 1.68 -5.43
CA PRO A 181 -1.88 2.86 -5.47
C PRO A 181 -1.47 3.28 -6.89
N SER A 182 -2.43 3.80 -7.65
CA SER A 182 -2.28 4.45 -8.95
C SER A 182 -3.42 5.46 -9.13
N SER A 183 -3.28 6.44 -10.03
CA SER A 183 -4.37 7.37 -10.32
C SER A 183 -5.59 6.66 -10.89
N LEU A 184 -6.79 7.19 -10.58
CA LEU A 184 -8.05 6.70 -11.15
C LEU A 184 -7.99 6.63 -12.69
N GLU A 185 -7.39 7.63 -13.34
CA GLU A 185 -7.23 7.65 -14.80
C GLU A 185 -6.43 6.45 -15.34
N ASN A 186 -5.39 6.01 -14.63
CA ASN A 186 -4.62 4.84 -15.03
C ASN A 186 -5.35 3.53 -14.70
N LEU A 187 -6.11 3.50 -13.61
CA LEU A 187 -6.84 2.31 -13.17
C LEU A 187 -8.03 2.01 -14.07
N ILE A 188 -8.82 3.01 -14.48
CA ILE A 188 -9.96 2.80 -15.40
C ILE A 188 -9.53 2.26 -16.76
N LYS A 189 -8.30 2.55 -17.22
CA LYS A 189 -7.73 1.99 -18.48
C LYS A 189 -7.54 0.47 -18.42
N THR A 190 -7.57 -0.12 -17.22
CA THR A 190 -7.48 -1.58 -17.04
C THR A 190 -8.83 -2.28 -17.19
N LEU A 191 -9.94 -1.54 -17.08
CA LEU A 191 -11.28 -2.08 -17.23
C LEU A 191 -11.64 -2.22 -18.71
N LYS A 192 -12.36 -3.28 -19.02
CA LYS A 192 -13.00 -3.47 -20.33
C LYS A 192 -14.33 -2.74 -20.37
N LYS A 193 -14.79 -2.42 -21.59
CA LYS A 193 -16.08 -1.72 -21.81
C LYS A 193 -17.27 -2.45 -21.17
N ASP A 194 -17.26 -3.78 -21.08
CA ASP A 194 -18.29 -4.58 -20.41
C ASP A 194 -18.30 -4.48 -18.87
N GLU A 195 -17.17 -4.10 -18.26
CA GLU A 195 -17.01 -4.02 -16.80
C GLU A 195 -17.54 -2.70 -16.20
N PHE A 196 -17.88 -1.71 -17.04
CA PHE A 196 -18.48 -0.43 -16.63
C PHE A 196 -20.00 -0.54 -16.42
N LYS A 197 -20.40 -1.33 -15.42
CA LYS A 197 -21.81 -1.61 -15.10
C LYS A 197 -22.57 -0.34 -14.69
N TYR A 198 -22.04 0.42 -13.74
CA TYR A 198 -22.71 1.57 -13.15
C TYR A 198 -22.70 2.77 -14.08
N MET A 199 -21.63 2.98 -14.86
CA MET A 199 -21.64 3.99 -15.91
C MET A 199 -22.76 3.72 -16.95
N LYS A 200 -22.93 2.47 -17.38
CA LYS A 200 -24.00 2.08 -18.33
C LYS A 200 -25.40 2.16 -17.76
N GLN A 201 -25.53 2.06 -16.45
CA GLN A 201 -26.82 2.19 -15.79
C GLN A 201 -27.34 3.63 -15.82
N TYR A 202 -26.45 4.63 -15.83
CA TYR A 202 -26.81 6.04 -15.67
C TYR A 202 -26.58 6.89 -16.92
N PHE A 203 -25.94 6.36 -17.96
CA PHE A 203 -25.65 7.09 -19.19
C PHE A 203 -26.00 6.28 -20.44
N ASP A 204 -26.58 6.96 -21.41
CA ASP A 204 -26.98 6.37 -22.69
C ASP A 204 -25.78 5.80 -23.46
N SER A 205 -26.04 4.73 -24.21
CA SER A 205 -25.03 4.02 -25.02
C SER A 205 -24.31 4.92 -26.04
N GLU A 206 -24.96 5.97 -26.54
CA GLU A 206 -24.40 6.91 -27.50
C GLU A 206 -23.41 7.90 -26.86
N LYS A 207 -23.61 8.23 -25.58
CA LYS A 207 -22.83 9.27 -24.87
C LYS A 207 -21.79 8.70 -23.91
N ILE A 208 -21.97 7.45 -23.48
CA ILE A 208 -21.12 6.81 -22.47
C ILE A 208 -19.64 6.76 -22.88
N ASP A 209 -19.34 6.60 -24.17
CA ASP A 209 -17.96 6.49 -24.66
C ASP A 209 -17.15 7.76 -24.40
N LEU A 210 -17.81 8.91 -24.24
CA LEU A 210 -17.16 10.16 -23.81
C LEU A 210 -16.78 10.13 -22.33
N LEU A 211 -17.45 9.32 -21.51
CA LEU A 211 -17.32 9.30 -20.06
C LEU A 211 -16.51 8.10 -19.52
N LEU A 212 -16.11 7.15 -20.37
CA LEU A 212 -15.25 6.01 -20.00
C LEU A 212 -13.76 6.39 -19.82
N ARG A 213 -13.52 7.62 -19.40
CA ARG A 213 -12.21 8.18 -19.06
C ARG A 213 -12.37 9.21 -17.95
N LYS A 214 -11.29 9.57 -17.28
CA LYS A 214 -11.31 10.66 -16.30
C LYS A 214 -11.71 11.95 -17.01
N GLY A 215 -12.66 12.68 -16.43
CA GLY A 215 -13.11 13.97 -16.94
C GLY A 215 -12.01 15.03 -16.91
N VAL A 216 -12.18 16.07 -17.71
CA VAL A 216 -11.30 17.24 -17.73
C VAL A 216 -12.01 18.35 -16.96
N PHE A 217 -11.33 19.05 -16.05
CA PHE A 217 -11.97 20.06 -15.21
C PHE A 217 -11.07 21.26 -14.96
N PRO A 218 -11.57 22.50 -15.05
CA PRO A 218 -10.76 23.70 -14.84
C PRO A 218 -10.68 24.03 -13.34
N TYR A 219 -9.93 23.23 -12.57
CA TYR A 219 -9.87 23.34 -11.11
C TYR A 219 -9.53 24.75 -10.61
N ASP A 220 -8.55 25.40 -11.24
CA ASP A 220 -8.05 26.71 -10.83
C ASP A 220 -8.99 27.87 -11.27
N TYR A 221 -9.95 27.60 -12.16
CA TYR A 221 -10.97 28.57 -12.55
C TYR A 221 -12.12 28.67 -11.54
N PHE A 222 -12.41 27.58 -10.81
CA PHE A 222 -13.48 27.51 -9.81
C PHE A 222 -13.02 28.08 -8.47
N ASP A 223 -12.88 29.40 -8.42
CA ASP A 223 -12.49 30.14 -7.22
C ASP A 223 -13.66 30.62 -6.34
N SER A 224 -14.88 30.54 -6.87
CA SER A 224 -16.09 31.05 -6.24
C SER A 224 -17.33 30.26 -6.68
N PHE A 225 -18.36 30.20 -5.84
CA PHE A 225 -19.62 29.51 -6.16
C PHE A 225 -20.34 30.15 -7.36
N GLU A 226 -20.15 31.45 -7.59
CA GLU A 226 -20.73 32.19 -8.72
C GLU A 226 -20.29 31.64 -10.08
N LYS A 227 -19.09 31.04 -10.18
CA LYS A 227 -18.60 30.38 -11.40
C LYS A 227 -19.49 29.25 -11.87
N CYS A 228 -20.28 28.64 -10.98
CA CYS A 228 -21.27 27.64 -11.37
C CYS A 228 -22.35 28.19 -12.30
N LYS A 229 -22.57 29.51 -12.35
CA LYS A 229 -23.57 30.17 -13.22
C LYS A 229 -23.04 30.49 -14.62
N ASP A 230 -21.73 30.40 -14.83
CA ASP A 230 -21.12 30.68 -16.15
C ASP A 230 -21.69 29.69 -17.18
N SER A 231 -22.18 30.22 -18.30
CA SER A 231 -22.91 29.45 -19.32
C SER A 231 -22.03 28.72 -20.34
N CYS A 232 -20.70 28.87 -20.24
CA CYS A 232 -19.74 28.25 -21.15
C CYS A 232 -18.47 27.82 -20.44
N LEU A 233 -17.73 26.90 -21.08
CA LEU A 233 -16.38 26.54 -20.62
C LEU A 233 -15.43 27.74 -20.74
N PRO A 234 -14.55 27.97 -19.75
CA PRO A 234 -13.58 29.04 -19.84
C PRO A 234 -12.54 28.74 -20.95
N PRO A 235 -11.76 29.74 -21.39
CA PRO A 235 -10.69 29.53 -22.36
C PRO A 235 -9.68 28.47 -21.87
N ILE A 236 -9.01 27.78 -22.80
CA ILE A 236 -8.01 26.74 -22.49
C ILE A 236 -6.91 27.21 -21.51
N SER A 237 -6.57 28.50 -21.54
CA SER A 237 -5.59 29.11 -20.62
C SER A 237 -6.01 29.06 -19.14
N LYS A 238 -7.30 28.89 -18.85
CA LYS A 238 -7.86 28.76 -17.50
C LYS A 238 -7.94 27.30 -17.01
N PHE A 239 -7.49 26.35 -17.81
CA PHE A 239 -7.34 24.94 -17.41
C PHE A 239 -5.91 24.61 -16.92
N TYR A 240 -5.01 25.60 -16.84
CA TYR A 240 -3.69 25.38 -16.25
C TYR A 240 -3.82 24.83 -14.84
N ASN A 241 -3.10 23.74 -14.54
CA ASN A 241 -3.15 23.07 -13.26
C ASN A 241 -1.97 23.51 -12.40
N GLU A 242 -2.21 24.40 -11.42
CA GLU A 242 -1.18 24.91 -10.51
C GLU A 242 -0.51 23.81 -9.68
N LEU A 243 -1.20 22.69 -9.37
CA LEU A 243 -0.60 21.60 -8.58
C LEU A 243 0.51 20.85 -9.32
N ASN A 244 0.32 20.68 -10.63
CA ASN A 244 1.26 19.94 -11.47
C ASN A 244 2.16 20.87 -12.28
N GLU A 245 1.92 22.19 -12.24
CA GLU A 245 2.56 23.19 -13.09
C GLU A 245 2.46 22.84 -14.59
N GLU A 246 1.31 22.31 -15.00
CA GLU A 246 1.09 21.76 -16.35
C GLU A 246 -0.14 22.40 -17.00
N ALA A 247 0.01 22.79 -18.28
CA ALA A 247 -1.12 23.12 -19.14
C ALA A 247 -1.78 21.83 -19.64
N ILE A 248 -3.09 21.87 -19.88
CA ILE A 248 -3.79 20.74 -20.51
C ILE A 248 -3.45 20.65 -22.00
N SER A 249 -3.67 19.46 -22.57
CA SER A 249 -3.58 19.26 -24.02
C SER A 249 -4.76 19.91 -24.75
N VAL A 250 -4.56 20.26 -26.02
CA VAL A 250 -5.64 20.78 -26.89
C VAL A 250 -6.70 19.71 -27.09
N GLU A 251 -6.29 18.44 -27.15
CA GLU A 251 -7.16 17.27 -27.28
C GLU A 251 -8.11 17.12 -26.09
N ASP A 252 -7.60 17.32 -24.87
CA ASP A 252 -8.39 17.25 -23.63
C ASP A 252 -9.33 18.44 -23.50
N TYR A 253 -8.90 19.64 -23.89
CA TYR A 253 -9.80 20.80 -23.94
C TYR A 253 -10.95 20.57 -24.93
N ASN A 254 -10.62 20.12 -26.15
CA ASN A 254 -11.63 19.79 -27.15
C ASN A 254 -12.57 18.67 -26.67
N HIS A 255 -12.06 17.71 -25.90
CA HIS A 255 -12.89 16.69 -25.26
C HIS A 255 -13.86 17.30 -24.23
N ALA A 256 -13.40 18.21 -23.38
CA ALA A 256 -14.26 18.95 -22.45
C ALA A 256 -15.39 19.68 -23.18
N CYS A 257 -15.07 20.40 -24.27
CA CYS A 257 -16.06 21.06 -25.12
C CYS A 257 -17.08 20.09 -25.72
N ARG A 258 -16.63 18.93 -26.21
CA ARG A 258 -17.55 17.89 -26.72
C ARG A 258 -18.49 17.38 -25.63
N VAL A 259 -17.98 17.13 -24.42
CA VAL A 259 -18.83 16.69 -23.29
C VAL A 259 -19.85 17.78 -22.94
N PHE A 260 -19.42 19.04 -22.81
CA PHE A 260 -20.31 20.16 -22.50
C PHE A 260 -21.47 20.28 -23.50
N ASN A 261 -21.15 20.20 -24.79
CA ASN A 261 -22.13 20.32 -25.87
C ASN A 261 -23.03 19.07 -26.00
N GLN A 262 -22.47 17.86 -25.99
CA GLN A 262 -23.24 16.61 -26.22
C GLN A 262 -24.23 16.30 -25.07
N PHE A 263 -23.91 16.75 -23.86
CA PHE A 263 -24.79 16.63 -22.70
C PHE A 263 -25.75 17.82 -22.56
N ASN A 264 -25.72 18.80 -23.48
CA ASN A 264 -26.55 20.00 -23.47
C ASN A 264 -26.49 20.75 -22.13
N LEU A 265 -25.28 20.87 -21.56
CA LEU A 265 -25.10 21.50 -20.26
C LEU A 265 -25.25 23.02 -20.39
N SER A 266 -26.04 23.61 -19.50
CA SER A 266 -26.40 25.03 -19.58
C SER A 266 -25.41 25.93 -18.83
N ASN A 267 -24.69 25.37 -17.87
CA ASN A 267 -23.75 26.10 -17.03
C ASN A 267 -22.63 25.20 -16.47
N LEU A 268 -21.58 25.84 -15.97
CA LEU A 268 -20.44 25.17 -15.36
C LEU A 268 -20.78 24.38 -14.10
N GLY A 269 -21.86 24.73 -13.40
CA GLY A 269 -22.31 23.96 -12.26
C GLY A 269 -22.91 22.60 -12.63
N GLU A 270 -23.69 22.52 -13.72
CA GLU A 270 -24.15 21.24 -14.28
C GLU A 270 -22.96 20.41 -14.81
N TYR A 271 -21.94 21.07 -15.37
CA TYR A 271 -20.70 20.41 -15.76
C TYR A 271 -19.95 19.83 -14.55
N CYS A 272 -19.90 20.57 -13.43
CA CYS A 272 -19.35 20.09 -12.18
C CYS A 272 -20.13 18.89 -11.65
N ASP A 273 -21.47 18.95 -11.64
CA ASP A 273 -22.35 17.87 -11.20
C ASP A 273 -22.12 16.59 -12.02
N LEU A 274 -22.02 16.71 -13.35
CA LEU A 274 -21.67 15.60 -14.23
C LEU A 274 -20.26 15.07 -13.93
N TYR A 275 -19.28 15.95 -13.80
CA TYR A 275 -17.89 15.59 -13.49
C TYR A 275 -17.81 14.75 -12.20
N VAL A 276 -18.37 15.23 -11.08
CA VAL A 276 -18.29 14.51 -9.80
C VAL A 276 -19.07 13.20 -9.83
N LYS A 277 -20.22 13.17 -10.53
CA LYS A 277 -21.00 11.94 -10.72
C LYS A 277 -20.21 10.89 -11.49
N THR A 278 -19.55 11.29 -12.60
CA THR A 278 -18.75 10.36 -13.40
C THR A 278 -17.53 9.84 -12.65
N ASP A 279 -16.79 10.69 -11.92
CA ASP A 279 -15.63 10.25 -11.13
C ASP A 279 -16.04 9.21 -10.06
N VAL A 280 -17.20 9.39 -9.40
CA VAL A 280 -17.74 8.45 -8.39
C VAL A 280 -18.20 7.13 -9.02
N LEU A 281 -18.91 7.18 -10.15
CA LEU A 281 -19.38 5.97 -10.83
C LEU A 281 -18.20 5.17 -11.42
N LEU A 282 -17.20 5.84 -11.99
CA LEU A 282 -15.96 5.21 -12.44
C LEU A 282 -15.21 4.52 -11.29
N LEU A 283 -15.10 5.17 -10.14
CA LEU A 283 -14.51 4.56 -8.95
C LEU A 283 -15.33 3.36 -8.46
N THR A 284 -16.66 3.45 -8.53
CA THR A 284 -17.55 2.36 -8.13
C THR A 284 -17.36 1.14 -9.04
N ASP A 285 -17.37 1.31 -10.36
CA ASP A 285 -17.13 0.22 -11.32
C ASP A 285 -15.76 -0.43 -11.11
N LEU A 286 -14.73 0.40 -10.92
CA LEU A 286 -13.37 -0.07 -10.63
C LEU A 286 -13.30 -0.87 -9.32
N PHE A 287 -13.82 -0.33 -8.22
CA PHE A 287 -13.69 -0.95 -6.91
C PHE A 287 -14.57 -2.20 -6.78
N GLU A 288 -15.76 -2.22 -7.37
CA GLU A 288 -16.61 -3.41 -7.40
C GLU A 288 -16.00 -4.52 -8.28
N ASN A 289 -15.32 -4.18 -9.39
CA ASN A 289 -14.55 -5.17 -10.15
C ASN A 289 -13.38 -5.73 -9.32
N PHE A 290 -12.63 -4.87 -8.63
CA PHE A 290 -11.57 -5.29 -7.71
C PHE A 290 -12.10 -6.21 -6.60
N ARG A 291 -13.23 -5.84 -5.99
CA ARG A 291 -13.94 -6.62 -4.97
C ARG A 291 -14.37 -7.98 -5.49
N LYS A 292 -14.97 -8.02 -6.68
CA LYS A 292 -15.36 -9.28 -7.35
C LYS A 292 -14.16 -10.20 -7.55
N ILE A 293 -13.04 -9.68 -8.06
CA ILE A 293 -11.81 -10.44 -8.25
C ILE A 293 -11.29 -10.99 -6.91
N CYS A 294 -11.26 -10.16 -5.86
CA CYS A 294 -10.78 -10.57 -4.54
C CYS A 294 -11.62 -11.70 -3.94
N ILE A 295 -12.96 -11.59 -4.02
CA ILE A 295 -13.86 -12.63 -3.52
C ILE A 295 -13.70 -13.92 -4.35
N GLN A 296 -13.57 -13.83 -5.67
CA GLN A 296 -13.39 -15.00 -6.52
C GLN A 296 -12.08 -15.74 -6.23
N THR A 297 -10.96 -14.98 -6.15
CA THR A 297 -9.61 -15.52 -6.02
C THR A 297 -9.26 -15.89 -4.59
N TYR A 298 -9.50 -15.00 -3.63
CA TYR A 298 -9.06 -15.14 -2.23
C TYR A 298 -10.19 -15.55 -1.28
N LYS A 299 -11.46 -15.53 -1.71
CA LYS A 299 -12.63 -15.74 -0.82
C LYS A 299 -12.75 -14.68 0.29
N LEU A 300 -12.09 -13.53 0.10
CA LEU A 300 -12.07 -12.41 1.03
C LEU A 300 -12.65 -11.17 0.35
N ASP A 301 -13.48 -10.43 1.08
CA ASP A 301 -14.08 -9.19 0.61
C ASP A 301 -13.24 -7.99 1.09
N PRO A 302 -12.60 -7.21 0.18
CA PRO A 302 -11.76 -6.07 0.54
C PRO A 302 -12.49 -4.99 1.35
N CYS A 303 -13.82 -4.94 1.33
CA CYS A 303 -14.61 -4.01 2.14
C CYS A 303 -14.45 -4.22 3.66
N TRP A 304 -13.92 -5.37 4.10
CA TRP A 304 -13.62 -5.64 5.52
C TRP A 304 -12.26 -5.12 5.96
N TYR A 305 -11.41 -4.74 5.02
CA TYR A 305 -10.02 -4.40 5.26
C TYR A 305 -9.81 -2.88 5.19
N PHE A 306 -8.69 -2.43 5.74
CA PHE A 306 -8.27 -1.03 5.64
C PHE A 306 -7.26 -0.80 4.51
N THR A 307 -6.49 -1.83 4.14
CA THR A 307 -5.38 -1.73 3.19
C THR A 307 -5.15 -3.06 2.46
N THR A 308 -4.49 -3.01 1.30
CA THR A 308 -4.06 -4.23 0.58
C THR A 308 -3.15 -5.14 1.39
N PRO A 309 -2.12 -4.66 2.12
CA PRO A 309 -1.26 -5.55 2.92
C PRO A 309 -2.03 -6.40 3.96
N ALA A 310 -3.03 -5.82 4.62
CA ALA A 310 -3.87 -6.58 5.56
C ALA A 310 -4.71 -7.65 4.86
N LEU A 311 -5.29 -7.32 3.70
CA LEU A 311 -6.00 -8.28 2.85
C LEU A 311 -5.08 -9.40 2.36
N SER A 312 -3.86 -9.06 1.92
CA SER A 312 -2.87 -10.03 1.45
C SER A 312 -2.40 -10.96 2.55
N TRP A 313 -2.24 -10.46 3.78
CA TRP A 313 -1.88 -11.26 4.94
C TRP A 313 -2.94 -12.33 5.24
N ASP A 314 -4.21 -11.94 5.34
CA ASP A 314 -5.31 -12.89 5.57
C ASP A 314 -5.51 -13.84 4.39
N ALA A 315 -5.30 -13.37 3.15
CA ALA A 315 -5.34 -14.23 1.97
C ALA A 315 -4.25 -15.31 2.06
N MET A 316 -3.04 -14.94 2.51
CA MET A 316 -1.94 -15.87 2.72
C MET A 316 -2.28 -16.89 3.81
N LEU A 317 -2.78 -16.47 4.97
CA LEU A 317 -3.21 -17.37 6.05
C LEU A 317 -4.33 -18.31 5.59
N LEU A 318 -5.33 -17.79 4.87
CA LEU A 318 -6.46 -18.59 4.41
C LEU A 318 -6.05 -19.64 3.38
N LYS A 319 -5.10 -19.32 2.50
CA LYS A 319 -4.64 -20.23 1.43
C LYS A 319 -3.68 -21.29 1.96
N THR A 320 -2.71 -20.88 2.77
CA THR A 320 -1.65 -21.77 3.28
C THR A 320 -2.10 -22.57 4.50
N LYS A 321 -3.10 -22.07 5.24
CA LYS A 321 -3.52 -22.59 6.55
C LYS A 321 -2.38 -22.64 7.56
N VAL A 322 -1.32 -21.86 7.34
CA VAL A 322 -0.18 -21.79 8.24
C VAL A 322 -0.60 -21.15 9.57
N ALA A 323 -0.12 -21.72 10.67
CA ALA A 323 -0.25 -21.13 11.99
C ALA A 323 1.09 -20.46 12.34
N ILE A 324 1.08 -19.14 12.44
CA ILE A 324 2.24 -18.34 12.83
C ILE A 324 2.09 -18.03 14.33
N GLU A 325 3.07 -18.44 15.11
CA GLU A 325 3.15 -18.11 16.53
C GLU A 325 3.64 -16.67 16.71
N LEU A 326 3.10 -15.98 17.71
CA LEU A 326 3.59 -14.67 18.12
C LEU A 326 4.64 -14.84 19.23
N PHE A 327 5.68 -14.02 19.20
CA PHE A 327 6.63 -13.97 20.30
C PHE A 327 5.92 -13.61 21.61
N THR A 328 6.09 -14.46 22.63
CA THR A 328 5.61 -14.23 24.00
C THR A 328 6.69 -13.64 24.90
N ASP A 329 7.96 -13.83 24.55
CA ASP A 329 9.13 -13.26 25.22
C ASP A 329 9.56 -11.94 24.58
N TYR A 330 9.60 -10.88 25.40
CA TYR A 330 10.02 -9.54 25.00
C TYR A 330 11.49 -9.47 24.55
N ASP A 331 12.39 -10.22 25.21
CA ASP A 331 13.80 -10.22 24.86
C ASP A 331 14.04 -10.91 23.50
N MET A 332 13.19 -11.88 23.16
CA MET A 332 13.25 -12.56 21.88
C MET A 332 12.79 -11.65 20.75
N LEU A 333 11.73 -10.86 20.98
CA LEU A 333 11.30 -9.83 20.03
C LEU A 333 12.42 -8.83 19.75
N LEU A 334 13.04 -8.26 20.79
CA LEU A 334 14.15 -7.31 20.63
C LEU A 334 15.35 -7.93 19.91
N PHE A 335 15.66 -9.19 20.21
CA PHE A 335 16.72 -9.93 19.54
C PHE A 335 16.46 -10.05 18.03
N ILE A 336 15.24 -10.43 17.63
CA ILE A 336 14.85 -10.55 16.24
C ILE A 336 14.85 -9.19 15.54
N GLU A 337 14.30 -8.15 16.16
CA GLU A 337 14.30 -6.78 15.63
C GLU A 337 15.73 -6.27 15.37
N ASN A 338 16.67 -6.59 16.27
CA ASN A 338 18.09 -6.26 16.10
C ASN A 338 18.75 -7.00 14.91
N GLY A 339 18.15 -8.08 14.41
CA GLY A 339 18.59 -8.79 13.20
C GLY A 339 17.94 -8.31 11.90
N VAL A 340 16.87 -7.53 11.96
CA VAL A 340 16.16 -7.04 10.76
C VAL A 340 17.00 -6.01 10.01
N ARG A 341 17.16 -6.20 8.70
CA ARG A 341 17.85 -5.28 7.79
C ARG A 341 16.96 -4.96 6.59
N GLY A 342 17.14 -3.76 6.03
CA GLY A 342 16.50 -3.36 4.78
C GLY A 342 17.21 -3.92 3.55
N GLY A 343 16.73 -3.54 2.36
CA GLY A 343 17.41 -3.85 1.10
C GLY A 343 18.76 -3.13 1.01
N ILE A 344 19.78 -3.84 0.53
CA ILE A 344 21.10 -3.27 0.27
C ILE A 344 21.01 -2.32 -0.92
N SER A 345 21.42 -1.07 -0.73
CA SER A 345 21.58 -0.08 -1.81
C SER A 345 23.01 0.44 -1.79
N GLN A 346 23.83 -0.09 -2.69
CA GLN A 346 25.26 0.21 -2.81
C GLN A 346 25.56 0.76 -4.21
N CYS A 347 26.38 1.81 -4.28
CA CYS A 347 26.86 2.39 -5.54
C CYS A 347 28.39 2.29 -5.57
N CYS A 348 28.91 1.24 -6.22
CA CYS A 348 30.34 0.94 -6.24
C CYS A 348 31.10 1.88 -7.19
N ASN A 349 30.48 2.23 -8.32
CA ASN A 349 30.96 3.23 -9.27
C ASN A 349 30.00 4.40 -9.32
N ARG A 350 30.47 5.62 -8.99
CA ARG A 350 29.65 6.83 -8.96
C ARG A 350 29.07 7.21 -10.33
N TYR A 351 29.75 6.80 -11.41
CA TYR A 351 29.34 7.14 -12.77
C TYR A 351 29.94 6.15 -13.78
N ALA A 352 29.12 5.69 -14.72
CA ALA A 352 29.55 4.92 -15.87
C ALA A 352 28.72 5.31 -17.09
N ILE A 353 29.37 5.43 -18.25
CA ILE A 353 28.73 5.64 -19.55
C ILE A 353 29.02 4.42 -20.41
N ALA A 354 28.01 3.92 -21.12
CA ALA A 354 28.23 2.91 -22.15
C ALA A 354 29.02 3.52 -23.32
N ASN A 355 30.10 2.87 -23.74
CA ASN A 355 30.85 3.20 -24.94
C ASN A 355 30.97 1.94 -25.80
N ASN A 356 30.02 1.72 -26.71
CA ASN A 356 30.05 0.59 -27.60
C ASN A 356 29.35 0.94 -28.92
N LYS A 357 29.56 0.12 -29.95
CA LYS A 357 29.08 0.34 -31.32
C LYS A 357 27.58 0.60 -31.50
N TYR A 358 26.76 0.36 -30.47
CA TYR A 358 25.31 0.61 -30.50
C TYR A 358 24.94 2.01 -29.95
N MET A 359 25.90 2.74 -29.37
CA MET A 359 25.68 4.08 -28.81
C MET A 359 25.88 5.15 -29.90
N PRO A 360 25.06 6.22 -29.92
CA PRO A 360 25.20 7.30 -30.91
C PRO A 360 26.55 8.04 -30.87
N ASN A 361 27.17 8.10 -29.69
CA ASN A 361 28.43 8.80 -29.44
C ASN A 361 29.58 7.80 -29.21
N PHE A 362 29.57 6.65 -29.90
CA PHE A 362 30.63 5.66 -29.78
C PHE A 362 31.99 6.25 -30.22
N ASN A 363 32.97 6.17 -29.34
CA ASN A 363 34.35 6.54 -29.65
C ASN A 363 35.22 5.27 -29.68
N PRO A 364 35.79 4.87 -30.83
CA PRO A 364 36.65 3.70 -30.92
C PRO A 364 37.99 3.87 -30.19
N ASP A 365 38.40 5.11 -29.89
CA ASP A 365 39.63 5.41 -29.16
C ASP A 365 39.46 5.26 -27.63
N ASP A 366 38.20 5.24 -27.16
CA ASP A 366 37.87 5.02 -25.76
C ASP A 366 37.60 3.54 -25.46
N GLU A 367 37.74 3.17 -24.18
CA GLU A 367 37.47 1.81 -23.69
C GLU A 367 36.04 1.35 -24.05
N ILE A 368 35.91 0.14 -24.60
CA ILE A 368 34.61 -0.44 -24.95
C ILE A 368 33.86 -0.83 -23.65
N LYS A 369 32.75 -0.15 -23.37
CA LYS A 369 31.91 -0.33 -22.18
C LYS A 369 30.47 -0.69 -22.54
N TYR A 370 29.98 -1.77 -21.93
CA TYR A 370 28.58 -2.16 -21.95
C TYR A 370 27.98 -1.95 -20.55
N LEU A 371 26.72 -1.51 -20.50
CA LEU A 371 25.94 -1.44 -19.28
C LEU A 371 24.85 -2.50 -19.34
N MET A 372 24.71 -3.29 -18.29
CA MET A 372 23.71 -4.34 -18.18
C MET A 372 22.80 -4.03 -16.98
N TYR A 373 21.49 -4.04 -17.21
CA TYR A 373 20.50 -3.94 -16.15
C TYR A 373 19.95 -5.33 -15.85
N LEU A 374 20.13 -5.78 -14.61
CA LEU A 374 19.60 -7.04 -14.11
C LEU A 374 18.60 -6.74 -13.00
N ASP A 375 17.43 -7.37 -13.08
CA ASP A 375 16.38 -7.23 -12.10
C ASP A 375 15.88 -8.61 -11.69
N ALA A 376 15.86 -8.86 -10.39
CA ALA A 376 15.37 -10.11 -9.85
C ALA A 376 13.84 -10.07 -9.85
N ASN A 377 13.23 -10.89 -10.72
CA ASN A 377 11.79 -11.09 -10.69
C ASN A 377 11.38 -11.61 -9.31
N ASN A 378 10.66 -10.79 -8.53
CA ASN A 378 10.11 -11.16 -7.23
C ASN A 378 11.13 -11.66 -6.21
N LEU A 379 12.12 -10.83 -5.94
CA LEU A 379 13.14 -11.13 -4.95
C LEU A 379 12.57 -11.59 -3.60
N TYR A 380 11.59 -10.85 -3.05
CA TYR A 380 11.03 -11.18 -1.73
C TYR A 380 10.16 -12.42 -1.75
N GLY A 381 9.39 -12.66 -2.80
CA GLY A 381 8.58 -13.87 -2.83
C GLY A 381 9.40 -15.15 -3.03
N TYR A 382 10.50 -15.08 -3.80
CA TYR A 382 11.50 -16.15 -3.81
C TYR A 382 12.13 -16.38 -2.42
N ALA A 383 12.40 -15.31 -1.67
CA ALA A 383 12.89 -15.44 -0.29
C ALA A 383 11.83 -16.03 0.65
N MET A 384 10.54 -15.68 0.46
CA MET A 384 9.41 -16.22 1.21
C MET A 384 9.09 -17.67 0.87
N SER A 385 9.54 -18.18 -0.27
CA SER A 385 9.42 -19.60 -0.64
C SER A 385 10.48 -20.48 0.05
N LYS A 386 11.39 -19.88 0.83
CA LYS A 386 12.39 -20.62 1.61
C LYS A 386 11.81 -21.09 2.94
N TYR A 387 12.52 -21.99 3.58
CA TYR A 387 12.21 -22.47 4.92
C TYR A 387 12.41 -21.33 5.91
N LEU A 388 11.30 -20.77 6.43
CA LEU A 388 11.27 -19.59 7.30
C LEU A 388 10.69 -19.91 8.70
N PRO A 389 11.13 -19.21 9.76
CA PRO A 389 10.63 -19.41 11.13
C PRO A 389 9.12 -19.11 11.25
N LEU A 390 8.35 -20.00 11.90
CA LEU A 390 6.90 -19.89 12.06
C LEU A 390 6.41 -20.04 13.50
N LYS A 391 6.93 -21.00 14.27
CA LYS A 391 6.49 -21.35 15.63
C LYS A 391 7.53 -22.20 16.39
N ASP A 392 7.19 -22.59 17.61
CA ASP A 392 7.99 -23.35 18.57
C ASP A 392 9.28 -22.62 18.97
N PHE A 393 9.15 -21.30 19.15
CA PHE A 393 10.26 -20.41 19.45
C PHE A 393 10.83 -20.64 20.84
N VAL A 394 12.06 -21.15 20.91
CA VAL A 394 12.76 -21.40 22.17
C VAL A 394 14.18 -20.86 22.12
N TRP A 395 14.63 -20.29 23.24
CA TRP A 395 16.04 -20.02 23.47
C TRP A 395 16.82 -21.34 23.52
N SER A 396 17.97 -21.39 22.86
CA SER A 396 18.89 -22.51 22.94
C SER A 396 20.24 -22.06 23.49
N ASP A 397 20.79 -22.83 24.42
CA ASP A 397 22.14 -22.66 24.97
C ASP A 397 23.19 -23.49 24.22
N ASN A 398 22.83 -24.09 23.09
CA ASN A 398 23.74 -24.94 22.32
C ASN A 398 24.79 -24.09 21.60
N ASN A 399 26.07 -24.29 21.93
CA ASN A 399 27.16 -23.67 21.20
C ASN A 399 27.40 -24.43 19.88
N LEU A 400 27.00 -23.82 18.75
CA LEU A 400 27.25 -24.37 17.42
C LEU A 400 28.63 -23.94 16.93
N THR A 401 29.45 -24.90 16.49
CA THR A 401 30.73 -24.61 15.85
C THR A 401 30.54 -24.14 14.41
N THR A 402 31.59 -23.58 13.82
CA THR A 402 31.63 -23.25 12.37
C THR A 402 31.24 -24.46 11.52
N GLN A 403 31.71 -25.66 11.86
CA GLN A 403 31.41 -26.88 11.10
C GLN A 403 29.95 -27.31 11.27
N ASP A 404 29.37 -27.15 12.46
CA ASP A 404 27.95 -27.43 12.69
C ASP A 404 27.08 -26.54 11.80
N ILE A 405 27.36 -25.23 11.77
CA ILE A 405 26.62 -24.25 10.96
C ILE A 405 26.70 -24.58 9.46
N LEU A 406 27.89 -24.95 8.97
CA LEU A 406 28.09 -25.31 7.57
C LEU A 406 27.34 -26.59 7.17
N ASN A 407 27.15 -27.51 8.12
CA ASN A 407 26.45 -28.77 7.95
C ASN A 407 24.92 -28.68 8.12
N LEU A 408 24.39 -27.55 8.62
CA LEU A 408 22.94 -27.35 8.73
C LEU A 408 22.28 -27.43 7.35
N SER A 409 21.21 -28.21 7.24
CA SER A 409 20.38 -28.26 6.04
C SER A 409 19.52 -27.01 5.94
N ASP A 410 19.47 -26.42 4.73
CA ASP A 410 18.62 -25.25 4.43
C ASP A 410 17.13 -25.64 4.29
N GLU A 411 16.82 -26.94 4.35
CA GLU A 411 15.49 -27.56 4.25
C GLU A 411 15.11 -28.31 5.54
N SER A 412 15.84 -28.09 6.63
CA SER A 412 15.51 -28.70 7.92
C SER A 412 14.18 -28.18 8.44
N ASP A 413 13.42 -29.02 9.15
CA ASP A 413 12.27 -28.56 9.91
C ASP A 413 12.68 -27.62 11.07
N VAL A 414 13.98 -27.49 11.37
CA VAL A 414 14.51 -26.71 12.48
C VAL A 414 15.50 -25.67 11.96
N GLY A 415 15.19 -24.39 12.18
CA GLY A 415 16.08 -23.27 11.87
C GLY A 415 16.70 -22.61 13.09
N TYR A 416 17.72 -21.77 12.86
CA TYR A 416 18.42 -21.00 13.90
C TYR A 416 18.60 -19.53 13.49
N ILE A 417 18.40 -18.62 14.43
CA ILE A 417 18.82 -17.21 14.33
C ILE A 417 19.87 -16.99 15.39
N LEU A 418 21.04 -16.48 15.02
CA LEU A 418 22.25 -16.50 15.85
C LEU A 418 22.76 -15.07 16.06
N GLU A 419 23.24 -14.76 17.26
CA GLU A 419 24.08 -13.59 17.53
C GLU A 419 25.55 -14.00 17.49
N VAL A 420 26.32 -13.41 16.58
CA VAL A 420 27.72 -13.80 16.33
C VAL A 420 28.66 -12.62 16.23
N ASP A 421 29.93 -12.85 16.56
CA ASP A 421 31.04 -11.97 16.21
C ASP A 421 31.71 -12.49 14.93
N LEU A 422 31.88 -11.63 13.92
CA LEU A 422 32.43 -12.00 12.61
C LEU A 422 33.61 -11.10 12.25
N ASP A 423 34.76 -11.71 12.01
CA ASP A 423 35.96 -11.01 11.56
C ASP A 423 35.98 -10.79 10.04
N TYR A 424 36.63 -9.70 9.58
CA TYR A 424 36.85 -9.38 8.16
C TYR A 424 38.33 -9.47 7.79
N PRO A 425 38.81 -10.65 7.36
CA PRO A 425 40.18 -10.83 6.92
C PRO A 425 40.58 -9.80 5.84
N PRO A 426 41.72 -9.09 6.00
CA PRO A 426 42.16 -8.07 5.05
C PRO A 426 42.32 -8.58 3.61
N ASP A 427 42.66 -9.85 3.42
CA ASP A 427 42.79 -10.50 2.11
C ASP A 427 41.47 -10.58 1.32
N LEU A 428 40.32 -10.42 1.99
CA LEU A 428 39.00 -10.38 1.34
C LEU A 428 38.56 -8.98 0.94
N HIS A 429 39.27 -7.92 1.34
CA HIS A 429 38.83 -6.53 1.17
C HIS A 429 38.69 -6.14 -0.29
N ASP A 430 39.67 -6.48 -1.12
CA ASP A 430 39.63 -6.17 -2.55
C ASP A 430 38.50 -6.96 -3.24
N LYS A 431 38.38 -8.25 -2.92
CA LYS A 431 37.37 -9.15 -3.52
C LYS A 431 35.94 -8.75 -3.18
N HIS A 432 35.71 -8.23 -1.98
CA HIS A 432 34.38 -7.86 -1.50
C HIS A 432 34.13 -6.35 -1.50
N SER A 433 35.02 -5.55 -2.09
CA SER A 433 34.93 -4.09 -2.11
C SER A 433 33.63 -3.57 -2.73
N ASP A 434 33.13 -4.25 -3.77
CA ASP A 434 31.88 -3.90 -4.44
C ASP A 434 30.64 -4.31 -3.63
N PHE A 435 30.69 -5.45 -2.92
CA PHE A 435 29.59 -5.96 -2.11
C PHE A 435 30.08 -6.52 -0.77
N PRO A 436 30.40 -5.64 0.21
CA PRO A 436 30.78 -6.10 1.53
C PRO A 436 29.63 -6.87 2.20
N LEU A 437 29.95 -8.01 2.80
CA LEU A 437 28.99 -8.88 3.48
C LEU A 437 28.57 -8.32 4.85
N ALA A 438 27.46 -8.85 5.39
CA ALA A 438 26.92 -8.51 6.72
C ALA A 438 26.67 -7.00 6.94
N PRO A 439 25.69 -6.41 6.21
CA PRO A 439 25.39 -4.98 6.33
C PRO A 439 24.85 -4.60 7.72
N GLU A 440 25.21 -3.42 8.20
CA GLU A 440 24.89 -2.95 9.54
C GLU A 440 24.23 -1.56 9.51
N ASN A 441 23.25 -1.34 10.38
CA ASN A 441 22.65 -0.02 10.56
C ASN A 441 23.53 0.81 11.49
N LYS A 442 24.29 1.76 10.94
CA LYS A 442 25.08 2.70 11.74
C LYS A 442 25.12 4.08 11.08
N PRO A 443 25.36 5.16 11.86
CA PRO A 443 25.54 6.49 11.28
C PRO A 443 26.81 6.51 10.42
N PRO A 444 26.75 6.88 9.14
CA PRO A 444 27.95 7.03 8.33
C PRO A 444 28.79 8.23 8.81
N PRO A 445 30.07 8.32 8.42
CA PRO A 445 30.90 9.48 8.74
C PRO A 445 30.19 10.78 8.36
N ASN A 446 30.17 11.74 9.29
CA ASN A 446 29.50 13.05 9.14
C ASN A 446 27.97 13.04 9.06
N CYS A 447 27.32 11.91 9.35
CA CYS A 447 25.86 11.81 9.45
C CYS A 447 25.46 11.31 10.83
N LYS A 448 24.41 11.90 11.42
CA LYS A 448 23.85 11.44 12.71
C LYS A 448 22.77 10.38 12.54
N GLU A 449 22.16 10.30 11.37
CA GLU A 449 21.10 9.33 11.09
C GLU A 449 21.71 7.98 10.71
N PRO A 450 21.28 6.87 11.35
CA PRO A 450 21.66 5.54 10.94
C PRO A 450 21.27 5.27 9.49
N ARG A 451 22.17 4.65 8.74
CA ARG A 451 21.93 4.10 7.40
C ARG A 451 22.38 2.65 7.39
N LEU A 452 21.81 1.86 6.49
CA LEU A 452 22.29 0.51 6.24
C LEU A 452 23.59 0.61 5.44
N LEU A 453 24.71 0.26 6.07
CA LEU A 453 26.04 0.36 5.47
C LEU A 453 26.59 -1.04 5.19
N THR A 454 27.21 -1.19 4.02
CA THR A 454 28.08 -2.33 3.72
C THR A 454 29.51 -1.91 4.04
N THR A 455 30.15 -2.58 4.99
CA THR A 455 31.51 -2.20 5.45
C THR A 455 32.40 -3.43 5.54
N LEU A 456 33.70 -3.21 5.34
CA LEU A 456 34.75 -4.23 5.48
C LEU A 456 35.23 -4.35 6.93
N GLU A 457 34.46 -3.83 7.89
CA GLU A 457 34.79 -3.86 9.31
C GLU A 457 34.34 -5.19 9.95
N PRO A 458 35.01 -5.64 11.04
CA PRO A 458 34.49 -6.68 11.90
C PRO A 458 33.08 -6.36 12.39
N LYS A 459 32.30 -7.39 12.71
CA LYS A 459 30.93 -7.28 13.21
C LYS A 459 30.89 -7.89 14.60
N THR A 460 30.23 -7.21 15.53
CA THR A 460 30.07 -7.70 16.91
C THR A 460 28.59 -7.80 17.25
N LYS A 461 28.19 -8.87 17.95
CA LYS A 461 26.80 -9.15 18.31
C LYS A 461 25.84 -9.05 17.13
N TYR A 462 26.27 -9.60 16.00
CA TYR A 462 25.53 -9.52 14.75
C TYR A 462 24.46 -10.61 14.71
N VAL A 463 23.19 -10.21 14.71
CA VAL A 463 22.06 -11.13 14.66
C VAL A 463 21.70 -11.46 13.22
N LEU A 464 21.67 -12.75 12.86
CA LEU A 464 21.28 -13.21 11.53
C LEU A 464 20.75 -14.64 11.51
N HIS A 465 19.99 -14.98 10.46
CA HIS A 465 19.57 -16.35 10.19
C HIS A 465 20.76 -17.23 9.75
N TYR A 466 20.79 -18.50 10.17
CA TYR A 466 21.91 -19.41 9.93
C TYR A 466 22.27 -19.56 8.44
N SER A 467 21.28 -19.53 7.53
CA SER A 467 21.54 -19.66 6.09
C SER A 467 22.39 -18.50 5.55
N ASN A 468 22.17 -17.28 6.06
CA ASN A 468 23.00 -16.12 5.72
C ASN A 468 24.40 -16.24 6.32
N LEU A 469 24.50 -16.74 7.56
CA LEU A 469 25.80 -16.99 8.19
C LEU A 469 26.61 -18.03 7.40
N LYS A 470 25.96 -19.14 7.01
CA LYS A 470 26.53 -20.19 6.17
C LYS A 470 27.06 -19.64 4.84
N LEU A 471 26.31 -18.73 4.20
CA LEU A 471 26.80 -18.02 3.01
C LEU A 471 28.05 -17.19 3.32
N TYR A 472 28.04 -16.42 4.40
CA TYR A 472 29.17 -15.57 4.79
C TYR A 472 30.44 -16.38 5.07
N LEU A 473 30.31 -17.49 5.80
CA LEU A 473 31.41 -18.41 6.08
C LEU A 473 31.98 -19.03 4.79
N LYS A 474 31.11 -19.47 3.86
CA LYS A 474 31.53 -19.97 2.54
C LYS A 474 32.25 -18.94 1.69
N LEU A 475 31.95 -17.65 1.90
CA LEU A 475 32.63 -16.54 1.23
C LEU A 475 33.90 -16.09 1.97
N GLY A 476 34.34 -16.82 3.01
CA GLY A 476 35.62 -16.61 3.69
C GLY A 476 35.53 -15.78 4.99
N ARG A 477 34.33 -15.42 5.45
CA ARG A 477 34.19 -14.75 6.76
C ARG A 477 34.55 -15.72 7.89
N HIS A 478 35.20 -15.22 8.94
CA HIS A 478 35.59 -16.03 10.09
C HIS A 478 34.71 -15.75 11.29
N LEU A 479 34.25 -16.81 11.96
CA LEU A 479 33.56 -16.72 13.24
C LEU A 479 34.60 -16.49 14.35
N VAL A 480 34.36 -15.53 15.24
CA VAL A 480 35.23 -15.31 16.40
C VAL A 480 34.74 -16.20 17.54
N GLU A 481 35.36 -17.36 17.71
CA GLU A 481 34.95 -18.40 18.67
C GLU A 481 35.15 -17.99 20.15
N SER A 482 35.96 -16.97 20.46
CA SER A 482 36.34 -16.60 21.83
C SER A 482 35.25 -15.91 22.68
N ARG A 483 34.01 -15.79 22.17
CA ARG A 483 32.84 -15.21 22.87
C ARG A 483 31.55 -16.00 22.60
N SER A 484 31.67 -17.28 22.25
CA SER A 484 30.57 -18.18 21.88
C SER A 484 29.62 -18.53 23.02
N ASP A 485 29.88 -18.13 24.27
CA ASP A 485 29.13 -18.57 25.46
C ASP A 485 27.68 -18.03 25.58
N LYS A 486 27.20 -17.28 24.60
CA LYS A 486 25.83 -16.70 24.59
C LYS A 486 25.26 -16.64 23.19
N LEU A 487 25.38 -17.71 22.41
CA LEU A 487 24.58 -17.85 21.22
C LEU A 487 23.11 -17.91 21.64
N ARG A 488 22.45 -16.74 21.68
CA ARG A 488 21.01 -16.66 21.79
C ARG A 488 20.45 -17.19 20.48
N GLN A 489 19.83 -18.36 20.51
CA GLN A 489 19.25 -18.97 19.32
C GLN A 489 17.76 -19.13 19.47
N VAL A 490 17.03 -18.79 18.42
CA VAL A 490 15.61 -19.10 18.30
C VAL A 490 15.46 -20.29 17.37
N LYS A 491 15.01 -21.42 17.91
CA LYS A 491 14.61 -22.59 17.14
C LYS A 491 13.19 -22.39 16.60
N SER A 492 12.90 -22.83 15.38
CA SER A 492 11.54 -22.75 14.84
C SER A 492 11.24 -23.85 13.83
N SER A 493 9.98 -24.30 13.80
CA SER A 493 9.48 -25.18 12.74
C SER A 493 9.42 -24.42 11.40
N LEU A 494 10.04 -24.96 10.35
CA LEU A 494 10.06 -24.35 9.02
C LEU A 494 9.05 -25.08 8.10
N ILE A 495 8.19 -24.36 7.37
CA ILE A 495 7.28 -24.96 6.36
C ILE A 495 7.46 -24.25 5.02
N HIS A 496 7.60 -25.05 3.96
CA HIS A 496 7.47 -24.59 2.57
C HIS A 496 6.01 -24.20 2.31
N ALA A 497 5.67 -22.93 2.51
CA ALA A 497 4.33 -22.44 2.19
C ALA A 497 4.25 -22.25 0.66
N ASP A 498 3.69 -23.25 -0.04
CA ASP A 498 3.37 -23.23 -1.48
C ASP A 498 2.25 -22.24 -1.84
N TYR A 499 2.46 -20.97 -1.49
CA TYR A 499 1.58 -19.88 -1.90
C TYR A 499 1.72 -19.61 -3.42
N GLU A 500 2.91 -19.85 -4.00
CA GLU A 500 3.18 -19.75 -5.45
C GLU A 500 2.50 -20.90 -6.25
N TYR A 501 2.40 -22.10 -5.68
CA TYR A 501 2.01 -23.31 -6.43
C TYR A 501 0.49 -23.52 -6.53
N THR A 502 -0.27 -23.03 -5.54
CA THR A 502 -1.74 -23.17 -5.50
C THR A 502 -2.49 -22.17 -6.38
N THR A 503 -1.85 -21.07 -6.79
CA THR A 503 -2.45 -20.05 -7.66
C THR A 503 -2.25 -20.33 -9.15
N SER A 504 -1.28 -21.16 -9.54
CA SER A 504 -1.03 -21.53 -10.94
C SER A 504 -1.98 -22.62 -11.47
N HIS A 505 -2.32 -23.63 -10.66
CA HIS A 505 -3.17 -24.76 -11.09
C HIS A 505 -4.67 -24.40 -11.24
N GLY A 506 -5.13 -23.32 -10.62
CA GLY A 506 -6.50 -22.81 -10.81
C GLY A 506 -6.70 -22.01 -12.10
N PHE A 507 -5.61 -21.54 -12.73
CA PHE A 507 -5.67 -20.66 -13.90
C PHE A 507 -5.49 -21.38 -15.25
N GLU A 508 -4.77 -22.51 -15.28
CA GLU A 508 -4.54 -23.27 -16.51
C GLU A 508 -5.82 -23.95 -17.04
N ASN A 509 -6.74 -24.35 -16.14
CA ASN A 509 -7.96 -25.04 -16.53
C ASN A 509 -9.13 -24.13 -16.99
N GLN A 510 -8.96 -22.79 -17.00
CA GLN A 510 -10.04 -21.88 -17.42
C GLN A 510 -9.68 -20.85 -18.50
N ASN A 511 -8.45 -20.82 -19.05
CA ASN A 511 -8.08 -19.78 -20.02
C ASN A 511 -7.17 -20.27 -21.16
N GLN A 512 -7.61 -21.24 -21.95
CA GLN A 512 -6.97 -21.50 -23.26
C GLN A 512 -7.21 -20.42 -24.33
N ASN A 513 -7.98 -19.35 -24.05
CA ASN A 513 -8.36 -18.35 -25.07
C ASN A 513 -8.18 -16.86 -24.69
N CYS A 514 -7.26 -16.48 -23.77
CA CYS A 514 -7.10 -15.06 -23.42
C CYS A 514 -5.65 -14.57 -23.54
N SER A 515 -5.35 -13.93 -24.68
CA SER A 515 -4.13 -13.18 -24.93
C SER A 515 -4.00 -11.96 -24.00
N ARG A 516 -2.79 -11.79 -23.42
CA ARG A 516 -2.22 -10.59 -22.78
C ARG A 516 -3.20 -9.66 -22.03
N ARG A 517 -3.59 -10.02 -20.79
CA ARG A 517 -4.18 -9.06 -19.82
C ARG A 517 -3.07 -8.35 -19.03
N LYS A 518 -3.11 -7.01 -18.98
CA LYS A 518 -2.36 -6.20 -18.01
C LYS A 518 -3.02 -6.32 -16.64
N THR A 519 -2.19 -6.53 -15.63
CA THR A 519 -2.48 -7.00 -14.27
C THR A 519 -2.95 -5.92 -13.31
N THR A 520 -3.78 -6.30 -12.33
CA THR A 520 -4.11 -5.46 -11.17
C THR A 520 -2.89 -5.33 -10.24
N GLN A 521 -2.87 -4.34 -9.36
CA GLN A 521 -1.74 -4.08 -8.45
C GLN A 521 -1.60 -5.16 -7.36
N LEU A 522 -2.71 -5.80 -6.98
CA LEU A 522 -2.71 -7.01 -6.18
C LEU A 522 -2.12 -8.19 -6.96
N ASP A 523 -2.42 -8.32 -8.25
CA ASP A 523 -1.72 -9.25 -9.17
C ASP A 523 -0.25 -8.87 -9.36
N LEU A 524 0.22 -7.63 -9.17
CA LEU A 524 1.66 -7.32 -9.22
C LEU A 524 2.36 -7.68 -7.90
N HIS A 525 1.68 -7.49 -6.76
CA HIS A 525 2.16 -7.94 -5.46
C HIS A 525 2.13 -9.47 -5.33
N LEU A 526 1.32 -10.16 -6.14
CA LEU A 526 1.10 -11.61 -6.08
C LEU A 526 1.57 -12.39 -7.33
N ARG A 527 1.76 -11.76 -8.50
CA ARG A 527 2.43 -12.37 -9.67
C ARG A 527 3.91 -12.11 -9.72
N SER A 528 4.42 -11.22 -8.85
CA SER A 528 5.80 -11.37 -8.47
C SER A 528 6.03 -12.85 -8.10
N LEU A 529 5.11 -13.49 -7.36
CA LEU A 529 5.17 -14.89 -6.92
C LEU A 529 4.96 -15.99 -7.98
N LEU A 530 4.99 -15.73 -9.30
CA LEU A 530 4.46 -16.69 -10.30
C LEU A 530 5.32 -16.95 -11.56
N ARG A 531 6.64 -16.71 -11.56
CA ARG A 531 7.47 -16.88 -12.77
C ARG A 531 8.69 -17.81 -12.65
N LEU A 532 8.52 -19.02 -12.11
CA LEU A 532 9.53 -20.06 -12.21
C LEU A 532 8.92 -21.44 -12.49
N ARG A 533 8.59 -21.75 -13.76
CA ARG A 533 8.61 -23.15 -14.27
C ARG A 533 8.41 -23.40 -15.78
N SER A 534 8.58 -22.42 -16.69
CA SER A 534 8.48 -22.71 -18.14
C SER A 534 9.81 -22.84 -18.89
N LEU A 535 10.97 -22.90 -18.22
CA LEU A 535 12.27 -22.98 -18.89
C LEU A 535 13.22 -24.09 -18.41
N GLN A 536 12.77 -25.03 -17.57
CA GLN A 536 13.64 -26.12 -17.09
C GLN A 536 13.42 -27.49 -17.75
N ASN A 537 12.43 -27.66 -18.63
CA ASN A 537 12.29 -28.89 -19.41
C ASN A 537 12.34 -28.58 -20.91
N ASN A 538 13.56 -28.50 -21.44
CA ASN A 538 13.94 -28.93 -22.80
C ASN A 538 15.43 -28.69 -23.01
N SER A 539 16.28 -29.55 -22.44
CA SER A 539 17.65 -29.73 -22.92
C SER A 539 17.69 -30.88 -23.92
N THR A 540 17.70 -30.58 -25.22
CA THR A 540 18.39 -31.43 -26.22
C THR A 540 18.79 -30.59 -27.44
N ARG A 541 20.12 -30.51 -27.66
CA ARG A 541 20.92 -30.07 -28.84
C ARG A 541 20.60 -28.74 -29.57
N PRO A 542 21.63 -27.91 -29.87
CA PRO A 542 21.48 -26.74 -30.73
C PRO A 542 21.43 -27.14 -32.22
N PRO A 543 20.54 -26.55 -33.05
CA PRO A 543 20.64 -26.65 -34.50
C PRO A 543 21.66 -25.64 -35.06
N PRO A 544 22.21 -25.87 -36.27
CA PRO A 544 23.30 -25.07 -36.82
C PRO A 544 22.84 -23.67 -37.22
N ALA A 545 23.77 -22.71 -37.11
CA ALA A 545 23.54 -21.29 -37.40
C ALA A 545 23.10 -21.07 -38.85
N GLN A 546 21.96 -20.39 -39.04
CA GLN A 546 21.58 -19.75 -40.29
C GLN A 546 21.70 -18.23 -40.16
N PRO A 547 22.06 -17.51 -41.24
CA PRO A 547 22.38 -16.09 -41.20
C PRO A 547 21.11 -15.23 -41.05
N ALA A 548 21.23 -14.15 -40.28
CA ALA A 548 20.14 -13.23 -39.97
C ALA A 548 19.69 -12.41 -41.20
N PRO A 549 18.38 -12.17 -41.40
CA PRO A 549 17.88 -11.22 -42.41
C PRO A 549 18.05 -9.76 -41.94
N PRO A 550 18.08 -8.78 -42.86
CA PRO A 550 18.40 -7.39 -42.55
C PRO A 550 17.29 -6.69 -41.76
N ALA A 551 17.72 -5.82 -40.84
CA ALA A 551 16.87 -5.08 -39.92
C ALA A 551 15.94 -4.08 -40.64
N LYS A 552 14.63 -4.14 -40.33
CA LYS A 552 13.68 -3.05 -40.62
C LYS A 552 13.86 -1.94 -39.57
N GLN A 553 14.01 -0.70 -40.06
CA GLN A 553 13.98 0.52 -39.26
C GLN A 553 12.67 0.61 -38.46
N LEU A 554 12.78 0.80 -37.14
CA LEU A 554 11.69 1.21 -36.27
C LEU A 554 12.03 2.59 -35.69
N ASN A 555 11.20 3.56 -36.07
CA ASN A 555 11.29 4.94 -35.63
C ASN A 555 10.96 5.10 -34.13
N SER A 556 11.66 6.08 -33.55
CA SER A 556 11.54 6.71 -32.23
C SER A 556 10.17 6.69 -31.54
N THR A 557 10.20 6.34 -30.23
CA THR A 557 9.72 7.10 -29.04
C THR A 557 9.12 6.15 -28.01
N SER A 558 9.91 5.73 -27.02
CA SER A 558 9.41 5.20 -25.74
C SER A 558 10.40 5.55 -24.62
N ALA A 559 10.26 6.76 -24.08
CA ALA A 559 10.93 7.13 -22.85
C ALA A 559 10.36 6.28 -21.69
N CYS A 560 11.24 5.52 -21.04
CA CYS A 560 10.93 4.65 -19.92
C CYS A 560 10.59 5.46 -18.65
N ALA A 561 9.56 5.01 -17.91
CA ALA A 561 8.93 5.67 -16.78
C ALA A 561 9.78 5.77 -15.49
N ALA A 562 11.07 5.43 -15.52
CA ALA A 562 11.96 5.49 -14.36
C ALA A 562 12.63 6.86 -14.13
N CYS A 563 12.41 7.85 -15.01
CA CYS A 563 13.11 9.14 -14.97
C CYS A 563 12.32 10.31 -14.32
N LYS A 564 11.09 10.09 -13.85
CA LYS A 564 10.28 11.16 -13.24
C LYS A 564 10.51 11.35 -11.73
N THR A 565 11.13 10.39 -11.05
CA THR A 565 11.38 10.46 -9.59
C THR A 565 12.63 11.27 -9.22
N THR A 566 13.51 11.58 -10.17
CA THR A 566 14.76 12.33 -9.94
C THR A 566 14.63 13.84 -10.17
N GLN A 567 13.53 14.34 -10.75
CA GLN A 567 13.33 15.78 -10.96
C GLN A 567 12.92 16.55 -9.69
N LEU A 568 12.33 15.89 -8.68
CA LEU A 568 11.98 16.56 -7.42
C LEU A 568 13.22 16.89 -6.56
N ASP A 569 14.27 16.07 -6.62
CA ASP A 569 15.47 16.22 -5.79
C ASP A 569 16.47 17.28 -6.35
N LEU A 570 16.35 17.60 -7.65
CA LEU A 570 17.12 18.69 -8.27
C LEU A 570 16.56 20.09 -7.95
N ARG A 571 15.24 20.22 -7.72
CA ARG A 571 14.59 21.51 -7.38
C ARG A 571 14.96 22.02 -5.97
N LEU A 572 15.25 21.12 -5.02
CA LEU A 572 15.70 21.49 -3.66
C LEU A 572 17.16 21.98 -3.63
N ARG A 573 18.02 21.49 -4.55
CA ARG A 573 19.43 21.90 -4.64
C ARG A 573 19.62 23.27 -5.31
N SER A 574 18.73 23.68 -6.21
CA SER A 574 18.76 25.02 -6.83
C SER A 574 18.31 26.13 -5.88
N LEU A 575 17.37 25.88 -4.97
CA LEU A 575 16.88 26.87 -4.00
C LEU A 575 17.88 27.16 -2.87
N LEU A 576 18.74 26.20 -2.51
CA LEU A 576 19.77 26.39 -1.48
C LEU A 576 21.04 27.09 -1.99
N ARG A 577 21.29 27.12 -3.31
CA ARG A 577 22.41 27.86 -3.93
C ARG A 577 22.15 29.37 -4.10
N LEU A 578 20.90 29.81 -4.10
CA LEU A 578 20.56 31.23 -4.25
C LEU A 578 20.59 32.02 -2.93
N ARG A 579 20.62 31.36 -1.77
CA ARG A 579 20.77 32.02 -0.45
C ARG A 579 22.23 32.19 0.02
N SER A 580 23.21 31.59 -0.65
CA SER A 580 24.64 31.71 -0.27
C SER A 580 25.45 32.71 -1.10
N LEU A 581 24.83 33.42 -2.06
CA LEU A 581 25.50 34.39 -2.94
C LEU A 581 25.13 35.86 -2.68
N GLN A 582 24.50 36.18 -1.55
CA GLN A 582 24.10 37.56 -1.21
C GLN A 582 24.79 38.20 0.01
N ASN A 583 25.89 37.63 0.52
CA ASN A 583 26.68 38.32 1.55
C ASN A 583 28.19 38.15 1.28
N ASN A 584 28.73 39.02 0.45
CA ASN A 584 30.18 39.29 0.39
C ASN A 584 30.40 40.77 0.06
N SER A 585 30.51 41.60 1.10
CA SER A 585 31.28 42.85 1.01
C SER A 585 31.83 43.24 2.39
N THR A 586 33.15 43.22 2.48
CA THR A 586 34.05 44.09 3.28
C THR A 586 33.97 44.07 4.82
N ARG A 587 35.04 43.54 5.44
CA ARG A 587 35.48 43.82 6.84
C ARG A 587 36.09 45.22 6.98
N PRO A 588 36.07 45.82 8.19
CA PRO A 588 37.32 46.12 8.92
C PRO A 588 37.19 45.84 10.48
N PRO A 589 38.19 46.08 11.38
CA PRO A 589 38.65 45.12 12.40
C PRO A 589 38.29 45.52 13.88
N PRO A 590 38.75 44.79 14.94
CA PRO A 590 38.04 44.68 16.23
C PRO A 590 38.59 45.58 17.35
N ALA A 591 37.78 45.81 18.39
CA ALA A 591 38.22 46.29 19.71
C ALA A 591 37.35 45.70 20.86
N GLN A 592 38.02 45.31 21.96
CA GLN A 592 37.48 44.77 23.22
C GLN A 592 37.13 45.92 24.24
N PRO A 593 36.86 45.68 25.55
CA PRO A 593 35.57 45.24 26.13
C PRO A 593 35.03 46.11 27.32
N ALA A 594 33.72 45.97 27.60
CA ALA A 594 33.01 46.11 28.91
C ALA A 594 32.83 47.53 29.57
N PRO A 595 32.08 47.66 30.71
CA PRO A 595 30.72 48.23 30.89
C PRO A 595 30.74 49.49 31.84
N PRO A 596 29.71 49.93 32.64
CA PRO A 596 28.30 49.54 32.84
C PRO A 596 27.28 50.72 32.97
N ALA A 597 26.04 50.38 33.38
CA ALA A 597 25.09 51.14 34.23
C ALA A 597 23.75 51.64 33.62
N GLN A 598 22.69 51.22 34.32
CA GLN A 598 21.24 51.54 34.25
C GLN A 598 20.95 52.97 34.83
N PRO A 599 19.70 53.49 35.03
CA PRO A 599 18.39 52.79 35.06
C PRO A 599 17.11 53.54 34.61
N ALA A 600 16.00 52.78 34.70
CA ALA A 600 14.64 53.15 35.13
C ALA A 600 13.60 53.66 34.11
N SER A 601 12.61 52.81 33.81
CA SER A 601 11.21 52.89 34.30
C SER A 601 10.37 51.79 33.62
N ALA A 602 10.09 50.64 34.26
CA ALA A 602 8.93 50.38 35.11
C ALA A 602 7.57 50.37 34.37
N CYS A 603 7.08 49.18 33.98
CA CYS A 603 5.78 48.67 34.43
C CYS A 603 5.62 47.15 34.20
N THR A 604 5.71 46.43 35.32
CA THR A 604 5.17 45.12 35.76
C THR A 604 3.92 44.65 34.97
N ALA A 605 3.64 43.38 34.64
CA ALA A 605 3.81 42.15 35.41
C ALA A 605 3.69 40.88 34.52
N CYS A 606 4.62 39.92 34.69
CA CYS A 606 4.36 38.48 34.86
C CYS A 606 5.70 37.73 35.08
N LEU A 607 6.06 37.54 36.35
CA LEU A 607 7.13 36.68 36.87
C LEU A 607 6.80 35.20 36.57
N ARG A 608 7.70 34.47 35.89
CA ARG A 608 8.74 33.54 36.42
C ARG A 608 8.15 32.31 37.13
N LEU A 609 8.56 31.09 36.75
CA LEU A 609 9.89 30.54 37.07
C LEU A 609 10.47 29.63 35.97
N ARG A 610 11.71 29.94 35.58
CA ARG A 610 12.70 28.99 35.03
C ARG A 610 13.67 28.64 36.15
N SER A 611 13.87 27.35 36.42
CA SER A 611 15.15 26.70 36.79
C SER A 611 14.84 25.21 36.96
N LEU A 612 15.35 24.31 36.12
CA LEU A 612 16.67 23.70 36.31
C LEU A 612 17.10 23.02 35.00
N ARG A 613 18.31 23.36 34.53
CA ARG A 613 19.10 22.55 33.59
C ARG A 613 20.06 21.70 34.42
N SER A 614 19.92 20.38 34.38
CA SER A 614 21.02 19.39 34.44
C SER A 614 20.45 17.97 34.49
N LEU A 615 21.07 17.05 33.74
CA LEU A 615 20.92 15.58 33.71
C LEU A 615 20.17 15.00 32.48
N LEU A 616 20.99 14.47 31.55
CA LEU A 616 20.83 13.29 30.66
C LEU A 616 19.50 13.06 29.89
N PRO A 617 19.53 12.80 28.57
CA PRO A 617 18.33 12.45 27.82
C PRO A 617 17.94 10.98 28.07
N GLN A 618 16.96 10.75 28.93
CA GLN A 618 16.20 9.50 28.92
C GLN A 618 15.13 9.59 27.83
N ASN A 619 15.26 8.76 26.80
CA ASN A 619 14.21 8.45 25.84
C ASN A 619 12.98 7.92 26.59
N ARG A 620 11.95 8.75 26.77
CA ARG A 620 10.60 8.30 27.13
C ARG A 620 9.74 8.34 25.87
N LEU A 621 9.66 7.20 25.20
CA LEU A 621 8.54 6.89 24.30
C LEU A 621 7.31 6.67 25.21
N PHE A 622 6.34 7.58 25.11
CA PHE A 622 5.04 7.41 25.74
C PHE A 622 4.16 6.49 24.87
N LEU A 623 3.57 5.52 25.57
CA LEU A 623 2.59 4.53 25.14
C LEU A 623 1.33 5.15 24.49
N PRO A 624 0.62 4.42 23.62
CA PRO A 624 -0.83 4.46 23.59
C PRO A 624 -1.39 3.59 24.73
N THR A 625 -2.18 4.21 25.60
CA THR A 625 -2.92 3.59 26.69
C THR A 625 -4.08 2.71 26.21
N ARG A 626 -4.14 1.50 26.80
CA ARG A 626 -5.32 0.64 27.10
C ARG A 626 -6.12 0.05 25.93
N VAL A 627 -5.77 -1.20 25.60
CA VAL A 627 -6.70 -2.22 25.08
C VAL A 627 -7.56 -2.73 26.27
N PRO A 628 -8.89 -2.93 26.14
CA PRO A 628 -9.70 -3.48 27.21
C PRO A 628 -9.32 -4.94 27.51
N ARG A 629 -9.11 -5.24 28.80
CA ARG A 629 -9.01 -6.61 29.34
C ARG A 629 -10.31 -7.37 29.05
N VAL A 630 -10.21 -8.53 28.42
CA VAL A 630 -11.24 -9.57 28.49
C VAL A 630 -11.00 -10.32 29.79
N GLU A 631 -11.77 -10.01 30.84
CA GLU A 631 -11.82 -10.82 32.05
C GLU A 631 -12.64 -12.09 31.77
N LEU A 632 -11.95 -13.23 31.66
CA LEU A 632 -12.57 -14.55 31.64
C LEU A 632 -12.98 -14.92 33.07
N PHE A 633 -14.27 -14.76 33.40
CA PHE A 633 -14.85 -15.33 34.61
C PHE A 633 -15.06 -16.84 34.40
N PHE A 634 -14.22 -17.66 35.04
CA PHE A 634 -14.51 -19.08 35.26
C PHE A 634 -15.43 -19.21 36.49
N PRO A 635 -16.56 -19.95 36.42
CA PRO A 635 -17.31 -20.30 37.62
C PRO A 635 -16.52 -21.36 38.43
N PRO A 636 -16.57 -21.31 39.78
CA PRO A 636 -15.88 -22.29 40.61
C PRO A 636 -16.53 -23.67 40.50
N PRO A 637 -15.74 -24.76 40.62
CA PRO A 637 -16.25 -26.13 40.50
C PRO A 637 -17.13 -26.50 41.69
N ARG A 638 -18.18 -27.28 41.42
CA ARG A 638 -18.83 -28.16 42.40
C ARG A 638 -18.23 -29.54 42.31
#